data_AF-A0A7W6MSI7-F1
#
_entry.id   AF-A0A7W6MSI7-F1
#
_cell.length_a   1.000
_cell.length_b   1.000
_cell.length_c   1.000
_cell.angle_alpha   90.00
_cell.angle_beta   90.00
_cell.angle_gamma   90.00
#
_symmetry.space_group_name_H-M   'P 1'
#
loop_
_entity.id
_entity.type
_entity.pdbx_description
1 polymer ?
#
loop_
_entity_poly.entity_id
_entity_poly.type
_entity_poly.pdbx_seq_one_letter_code
_entity_poly.pdbx_strand_id
1 'polypeptide(L)'
;MQNPNISPAPAHDPGASGEQDRRDRMHPGNRFLGRVVACNGARATIAASAEDGGTELTSLWSVGRLISITVDDNRVVALVYAMRTESGLWNESQGNGFVVDVELMGEVRRDADGREGFSSGITRYPYLGAVAHRIRAADLKRIYSSASEGSCTIGRLSQDEEIDATLHIPSMLSKHFAVVGSTGVGKSTAVSLLLHKAIAEDPKLRVLILDPHNEFAAAFGNKAVVIDTDTLDLPFWLMRLDELTEVLYRGRAPMPEELDILRDLIPEAKRAFKGTEQGLIRRGERAGFTADTPVPYRMSDLLAAIDERIGRLEGREEKPALRALKMRIMSALNDPRYRFMFSNNTIADTILETVAHIFRVPGHGKPISTFQLSGIPSEIVNSVASVLCRMAFELALWSNGAIHMLVVCEEAHRYVPSDPALGFFPTRQAIARIAKEGRKYGVSLGIITQRPGELDQTILSQCSTVFAMRLSNERDQEIIRKALPDGSLSATSFISSIGNGEAIAFGEAIAVPMRMRFDRVAPQQLPKASGSTLAPSPDMPDNIDLTEVIARMRASAEPDISSFQQSFKIAEQEAYRPDLDRADFAEPSFTSAPIIEPDPVRSDAWRQEPQRFTASLDPQPPESLPRTAEAPRPAQSPLAAPPIEPYRPEMLPGTASGTLAPRPEPTSGFRPASAYAGRRLPDANTLFAAAPSPAVPPKRDTGMSLRESILKKPLGGLKD
;
A
#
# COMPACT_ATOMS: atom_id res chain seq x y z
N MET A 1 -13.20 42.29 -59.63
CA MET A 1 -14.61 41.82 -59.60
C MET A 1 -14.99 41.61 -58.14
N GLN A 2 -16.08 42.22 -57.68
CA GLN A 2 -16.65 41.97 -56.36
C GLN A 2 -17.47 40.67 -56.40
N ASN A 3 -17.52 39.93 -55.29
CA ASN A 3 -18.51 38.87 -55.10
C ASN A 3 -18.98 38.90 -53.63
N PRO A 4 -20.18 39.41 -53.34
CA PRO A 4 -20.69 39.53 -51.97
C PRO A 4 -21.65 38.39 -51.63
N ASN A 5 -21.30 37.52 -50.68
CA ASN A 5 -22.23 36.79 -49.80
C ASN A 5 -21.47 35.83 -48.87
N ILE A 6 -21.20 36.24 -47.64
CA ILE A 6 -20.95 35.33 -46.52
C ILE A 6 -21.74 35.87 -45.32
N SER A 7 -22.87 35.23 -45.01
CA SER A 7 -23.64 35.50 -43.79
C SER A 7 -22.89 34.94 -42.57
N PRO A 8 -22.99 35.58 -41.38
CA PRO A 8 -22.40 35.04 -40.17
C PRO A 8 -23.15 33.77 -39.72
N ALA A 9 -22.41 32.75 -39.27
CA ALA A 9 -23.00 31.56 -38.68
C ALA A 9 -23.72 31.90 -37.36
N PRO A 10 -24.87 31.27 -37.05
CA PRO A 10 -25.57 31.52 -35.79
C PRO A 10 -24.79 30.99 -34.59
N ALA A 11 -24.89 31.68 -33.46
CA ALA A 11 -24.31 31.24 -32.21
C ALA A 11 -24.91 29.89 -31.76
N HIS A 12 -24.06 28.98 -31.27
CA HIS A 12 -24.52 27.71 -30.71
C HIS A 12 -25.31 27.94 -29.42
N ASP A 13 -26.61 27.68 -29.48
CA ASP A 13 -27.50 27.66 -28.32
C ASP A 13 -27.22 26.41 -27.45
N PRO A 14 -26.81 26.55 -26.18
CA PRO A 14 -26.47 25.41 -25.32
C PRO A 14 -27.68 24.53 -24.97
N GLY A 15 -28.92 24.91 -25.31
CA GLY A 15 -30.11 24.08 -25.13
C GLY A 15 -30.22 22.88 -26.09
N ALA A 16 -29.57 22.92 -27.26
CA ALA A 16 -29.84 21.96 -28.34
C ALA A 16 -29.32 20.53 -28.08
N SER A 17 -28.29 20.36 -27.25
CA SER A 17 -27.69 19.05 -26.95
C SER A 17 -28.61 18.13 -26.14
N GLY A 18 -29.50 18.69 -25.31
CA GLY A 18 -30.48 17.94 -24.53
C GLY A 18 -31.67 17.42 -25.33
N GLU A 19 -31.89 17.90 -26.57
CA GLU A 19 -32.99 17.45 -27.42
C GLU A 19 -32.60 16.37 -28.44
N GLN A 20 -31.31 16.22 -28.76
CA GLN A 20 -30.85 15.14 -29.62
C GLN A 20 -30.92 13.78 -28.91
N ASP A 21 -30.64 13.73 -27.60
CA ASP A 21 -30.79 12.54 -26.74
C ASP A 21 -32.27 12.10 -26.54
N ARG A 22 -33.24 12.93 -26.99
CA ARG A 22 -34.67 12.56 -27.07
C ARG A 22 -35.06 11.89 -28.39
N ARG A 23 -34.20 11.94 -29.42
CA ARG A 23 -34.49 11.48 -30.80
C ARG A 23 -33.56 10.35 -31.23
N ASP A 24 -33.29 9.42 -30.31
CA ASP A 24 -32.70 8.15 -30.68
C ASP A 24 -33.67 7.36 -31.58
N ARG A 25 -33.18 6.70 -32.63
CA ARG A 25 -33.99 6.21 -33.76
C ARG A 25 -34.65 4.84 -33.52
N MET A 26 -35.09 4.57 -32.30
CA MET A 26 -35.83 3.36 -31.92
C MET A 26 -37.24 3.72 -31.43
N HIS A 27 -38.20 2.81 -31.63
CA HIS A 27 -39.63 3.13 -31.54
C HIS A 27 -40.09 3.69 -30.17
N PRO A 28 -41.10 4.59 -30.13
CA PRO A 28 -41.57 5.22 -28.88
C PRO A 28 -42.15 4.30 -27.80
N GLY A 29 -42.25 2.99 -28.04
CA GLY A 29 -42.76 2.01 -27.07
C GLY A 29 -41.71 1.49 -26.07
N ASN A 30 -40.45 1.38 -26.47
CA ASN A 30 -39.41 0.68 -25.68
C ASN A 30 -38.59 1.63 -24.77
N ARG A 31 -39.29 2.45 -23.97
CA ARG A 31 -38.68 2.95 -22.73
C ARG A 31 -38.73 1.82 -21.71
N PHE A 32 -37.64 1.08 -21.60
CA PHE A 32 -37.50 -0.01 -20.63
C PHE A 32 -37.53 0.54 -19.20
N LEU A 33 -38.63 0.31 -18.49
CA LEU A 33 -38.86 0.79 -17.13
C LEU A 33 -39.00 -0.37 -16.16
N GLY A 34 -38.02 -0.53 -15.27
CA GLY A 34 -38.20 -1.27 -14.02
C GLY A 34 -38.89 -0.38 -12.98
N ARG A 35 -39.50 -0.98 -11.95
CA ARG A 35 -40.05 -0.27 -10.80
C ARG A 35 -39.44 -0.74 -9.49
N VAL A 36 -39.09 0.19 -8.61
CA VAL A 36 -38.62 -0.11 -7.26
C VAL A 36 -39.73 -0.79 -6.46
N VAL A 37 -39.52 -2.02 -6.01
CA VAL A 37 -40.44 -2.81 -5.18
C VAL A 37 -39.97 -2.98 -3.73
N ALA A 38 -38.69 -2.72 -3.45
CA ALA A 38 -38.17 -2.57 -2.09
C ALA A 38 -37.03 -1.54 -2.06
N CYS A 39 -36.83 -0.89 -0.91
CA CYS A 39 -35.70 0.01 -0.66
C CYS A 39 -35.37 -0.03 0.85
N ASN A 40 -34.10 -0.19 1.22
CA ASN A 40 -33.64 -0.23 2.62
C ASN A 40 -32.55 0.82 2.92
N GLY A 41 -32.51 1.90 2.14
CA GLY A 41 -31.51 2.97 2.25
C GLY A 41 -30.28 2.67 1.40
N ALA A 42 -29.52 1.61 1.71
CA ALA A 42 -28.31 1.27 0.95
C ALA A 42 -28.61 0.53 -0.38
N ARG A 43 -29.73 -0.22 -0.43
CA ARG A 43 -30.09 -1.07 -1.57
C ARG A 43 -31.55 -0.88 -1.96
N ALA A 44 -31.84 -1.18 -3.21
CA ALA A 44 -33.19 -1.28 -3.74
C ALA A 44 -33.36 -2.57 -4.53
N THR A 45 -34.59 -3.04 -4.61
CA THR A 45 -34.99 -4.17 -5.46
C THR A 45 -35.95 -3.64 -6.51
N ILE A 46 -35.73 -4.00 -7.76
CA ILE A 46 -36.45 -3.50 -8.93
C ILE A 46 -37.11 -4.68 -9.64
N ALA A 47 -38.42 -4.61 -9.86
CA ALA A 47 -39.15 -5.56 -10.70
C ALA A 47 -39.19 -5.02 -12.14
N ALA A 48 -38.95 -5.90 -13.10
CA ALA A 48 -39.02 -5.63 -14.53
C ALA A 48 -39.54 -6.88 -15.28
N SER A 49 -40.01 -6.68 -16.51
CA SER A 49 -40.52 -7.76 -17.37
C SER A 49 -39.85 -7.73 -18.73
N ALA A 50 -39.48 -8.91 -19.25
CA ALA A 50 -39.05 -9.07 -20.64
C ALA A 50 -40.19 -9.67 -21.46
N GLU A 51 -40.56 -9.04 -22.57
CA GLU A 51 -41.60 -9.52 -23.50
C GLU A 51 -41.03 -10.56 -24.48
N ASP A 52 -41.86 -11.54 -24.87
CA ASP A 52 -41.65 -12.52 -25.95
C ASP A 52 -40.24 -13.12 -26.06
N GLY A 53 -39.67 -13.55 -24.92
CA GLY A 53 -38.37 -14.22 -24.87
C GLY A 53 -37.15 -13.33 -25.21
N GLY A 54 -37.33 -12.03 -25.43
CA GLY A 54 -36.27 -11.12 -25.87
C GLY A 54 -35.12 -10.99 -24.87
N THR A 55 -33.92 -11.48 -25.25
CA THR A 55 -32.71 -11.46 -24.41
C THR A 55 -31.92 -10.15 -24.46
N GLU A 56 -32.14 -9.29 -25.46
CA GLU A 56 -31.55 -7.94 -25.51
C GLU A 56 -31.88 -7.13 -24.25
N LEU A 57 -33.08 -7.33 -23.70
CA LEU A 57 -33.62 -6.72 -22.49
C LEU A 57 -32.81 -7.03 -21.23
N THR A 58 -32.43 -8.30 -21.01
CA THR A 58 -31.73 -8.71 -19.78
C THR A 58 -30.29 -8.25 -19.78
N SER A 59 -29.68 -8.05 -20.96
CA SER A 59 -28.32 -7.52 -21.10
C SER A 59 -28.16 -6.12 -20.49
N LEU A 60 -29.20 -5.26 -20.57
CA LEU A 60 -29.15 -3.90 -20.04
C LEU A 60 -29.15 -3.85 -18.51
N TRP A 61 -29.73 -4.85 -17.87
CA TRP A 61 -29.76 -5.02 -16.42
C TRP A 61 -28.65 -5.95 -15.92
N SER A 62 -27.70 -6.36 -16.77
CA SER A 62 -26.66 -7.31 -16.41
C SER A 62 -25.90 -6.89 -15.16
N VAL A 63 -25.67 -7.85 -14.27
CA VAL A 63 -24.83 -7.70 -13.07
C VAL A 63 -23.53 -6.96 -13.40
N GLY A 64 -23.23 -5.92 -12.61
CA GLY A 64 -22.10 -5.02 -12.81
C GLY A 64 -22.38 -3.76 -13.63
N ARG A 65 -23.59 -3.55 -14.17
CA ARG A 65 -23.98 -2.28 -14.84
C ARG A 65 -24.57 -1.26 -13.89
N LEU A 66 -24.35 0.02 -14.20
CA LEU A 66 -25.05 1.13 -13.57
C LEU A 66 -26.41 1.40 -14.24
N ILE A 67 -27.39 1.76 -13.43
CA ILE A 67 -28.72 2.20 -13.82
C ILE A 67 -29.06 3.54 -13.15
N SER A 68 -30.15 4.16 -13.59
CA SER A 68 -30.69 5.40 -13.02
C SER A 68 -32.10 5.18 -12.53
N ILE A 69 -32.38 5.58 -11.29
CA ILE A 69 -33.72 5.60 -10.68
C ILE A 69 -34.16 7.07 -10.60
N THR A 70 -35.23 7.42 -11.30
CA THR A 70 -35.78 8.79 -11.25
C THR A 70 -36.51 8.99 -9.93
N VAL A 71 -36.11 10.01 -9.17
CA VAL A 71 -36.70 10.41 -7.88
C VAL A 71 -36.93 11.93 -7.94
N ASP A 72 -38.14 12.31 -8.34
CA ASP A 72 -38.50 13.70 -8.66
C ASP A 72 -37.57 14.27 -9.76
N ASP A 73 -36.91 15.41 -9.52
CA ASP A 73 -35.92 16.00 -10.43
C ASP A 73 -34.52 15.35 -10.33
N ASN A 74 -34.28 14.50 -9.32
CA ASN A 74 -33.01 13.82 -9.10
C ASN A 74 -32.96 12.47 -9.81
N ARG A 75 -31.75 12.01 -10.15
CA ARG A 75 -31.50 10.67 -10.69
C ARG A 75 -30.56 9.91 -9.75
N VAL A 76 -31.10 9.00 -8.96
CA VAL A 76 -30.31 8.14 -8.08
C VAL A 76 -29.59 7.10 -8.94
N VAL A 77 -28.27 7.05 -8.83
CA VAL A 77 -27.41 6.10 -9.53
C VAL A 77 -27.37 4.82 -8.72
N ALA A 78 -27.54 3.66 -9.35
CA ALA A 78 -27.44 2.37 -8.67
C ALA A 78 -26.67 1.33 -9.49
N LEU A 79 -25.93 0.45 -8.82
CA LEU A 79 -25.17 -0.65 -9.40
C LEU A 79 -25.97 -1.95 -9.28
N VAL A 80 -26.18 -2.66 -10.40
CA VAL A 80 -26.80 -3.98 -10.37
C VAL A 80 -25.83 -5.02 -9.82
N TYR A 81 -26.25 -5.80 -8.83
CA TYR A 81 -25.42 -6.84 -8.22
C TYR A 81 -26.01 -8.25 -8.29
N ALA A 82 -27.33 -8.38 -8.42
CA ALA A 82 -27.98 -9.68 -8.61
C ALA A 82 -29.21 -9.57 -9.51
N MET A 83 -29.51 -10.63 -10.24
CA MET A 83 -30.74 -10.81 -11.02
C MET A 83 -31.32 -12.20 -10.72
N ARG A 84 -32.65 -12.29 -10.62
CA ARG A 84 -33.39 -13.56 -10.49
C ARG A 84 -34.72 -13.47 -11.24
N THR A 85 -35.18 -14.56 -11.83
CA THR A 85 -36.57 -14.67 -12.30
C THR A 85 -37.50 -14.85 -11.09
N GLU A 86 -38.73 -14.34 -11.15
CA GLU A 86 -39.71 -14.48 -10.06
C GLU A 86 -40.13 -15.94 -9.82
N SER A 87 -40.20 -16.72 -10.90
CA SER A 87 -40.62 -18.13 -10.91
C SER A 87 -39.46 -19.13 -10.79
N GLY A 88 -38.21 -18.67 -10.83
CA GLY A 88 -37.02 -19.54 -10.98
C GLY A 88 -36.89 -20.19 -12.38
N LEU A 89 -37.77 -19.87 -13.32
CA LEU A 89 -37.81 -20.45 -14.67
C LEU A 89 -37.76 -19.35 -15.73
N TRP A 90 -37.14 -19.64 -16.87
CA TRP A 90 -37.17 -18.80 -18.07
C TRP A 90 -38.10 -19.44 -19.11
N ASN A 91 -39.00 -18.65 -19.70
CA ASN A 91 -39.93 -19.09 -20.73
C ASN A 91 -39.63 -18.35 -22.05
N GLU A 92 -39.32 -19.09 -23.10
CA GLU A 92 -39.04 -18.51 -24.43
C GLU A 92 -40.29 -18.02 -25.16
N SER A 93 -41.48 -18.41 -24.70
CA SER A 93 -42.77 -18.20 -25.38
C SER A 93 -43.75 -17.28 -24.66
N GLN A 94 -43.36 -16.74 -23.49
CA GLN A 94 -44.18 -15.86 -22.65
C GLN A 94 -43.31 -14.77 -22.01
N GLY A 95 -43.95 -13.71 -21.52
CA GLY A 95 -43.25 -12.66 -20.79
C GLY A 95 -42.60 -13.17 -19.49
N ASN A 96 -41.35 -12.81 -19.24
CA ASN A 96 -40.59 -13.21 -18.05
C ASN A 96 -40.52 -12.07 -17.04
N GLY A 97 -41.13 -12.26 -15.87
CA GLY A 97 -40.94 -11.40 -14.70
C GLY A 97 -39.59 -11.66 -14.04
N PHE A 98 -38.78 -10.62 -13.85
CA PHE A 98 -37.49 -10.71 -13.18
C PHE A 98 -37.27 -9.57 -12.19
N VAL A 99 -36.51 -9.90 -11.16
CA VAL A 99 -36.18 -9.03 -10.04
C VAL A 99 -34.68 -8.78 -10.06
N VAL A 100 -34.32 -7.49 -10.04
CA VAL A 100 -32.96 -6.99 -10.04
C VAL A 100 -32.68 -6.35 -8.69
N ASP A 101 -31.70 -6.85 -7.96
CA ASP A 101 -31.22 -6.16 -6.75
C ASP A 101 -30.08 -5.22 -7.11
N VAL A 102 -30.17 -4.00 -6.59
CA VAL A 102 -29.25 -2.91 -6.88
C VAL A 102 -28.78 -2.22 -5.60
N GLU A 103 -27.56 -1.71 -5.64
CA GLU A 103 -26.94 -0.94 -4.57
C GLU A 103 -26.89 0.54 -4.97
N LEU A 104 -27.31 1.45 -4.08
CA LEU A 104 -27.40 2.86 -4.42
C LEU A 104 -26.03 3.54 -4.24
N MET A 105 -25.54 4.18 -5.30
CA MET A 105 -24.17 4.71 -5.43
C MET A 105 -24.05 6.22 -5.20
N GLY A 106 -25.17 6.95 -5.33
CA GLY A 106 -25.19 8.40 -5.30
C GLY A 106 -26.38 9.00 -6.06
N GLU A 107 -26.39 10.31 -6.25
CA GLU A 107 -27.37 11.01 -7.08
C GLU A 107 -26.70 11.92 -8.11
N VAL A 108 -27.25 11.97 -9.32
CA VAL A 108 -27.06 13.10 -10.24
C VAL A 108 -28.17 14.09 -9.97
N ARG A 109 -27.80 15.31 -9.57
CA ARG A 109 -28.70 16.40 -9.21
C ARG A 109 -28.37 17.65 -10.03
N ARG A 110 -29.40 18.43 -10.32
CA ARG A 110 -29.27 19.78 -10.88
C ARG A 110 -29.08 20.81 -9.75
N ASP A 111 -28.03 21.61 -9.82
CA ASP A 111 -27.80 22.72 -8.88
C ASP A 111 -28.70 23.93 -9.17
N ALA A 112 -28.62 24.94 -8.31
CA ALA A 112 -29.39 26.18 -8.44
C ALA A 112 -29.02 27.00 -9.69
N ASP A 113 -27.80 26.81 -10.22
CA ASP A 113 -27.30 27.44 -11.45
C ASP A 113 -27.68 26.64 -12.71
N GLY A 114 -28.44 25.55 -12.55
CA GLY A 114 -28.95 24.72 -13.63
C GLY A 114 -27.97 23.70 -14.20
N ARG A 115 -26.80 23.50 -13.58
CA ARG A 115 -25.79 22.48 -13.97
C ARG A 115 -26.10 21.15 -13.29
N GLU A 116 -25.85 20.05 -13.99
CA GLU A 116 -26.03 18.71 -13.43
C GLU A 116 -24.69 18.11 -13.00
N GLY A 117 -24.58 17.72 -11.72
CA GLY A 117 -23.39 17.12 -11.12
C GLY A 117 -23.71 15.82 -10.37
N PHE A 118 -22.71 14.95 -10.24
CA PHE A 118 -22.80 13.72 -9.44
C PHE A 118 -22.37 13.97 -7.98
N SER A 119 -23.06 13.34 -7.05
CA SER A 119 -22.77 13.29 -5.62
C SER A 119 -22.85 11.84 -5.15
N SER A 120 -21.84 11.34 -4.43
CA SER A 120 -21.89 10.02 -3.79
C SER A 120 -22.92 9.95 -2.64
N GLY A 121 -23.26 11.10 -2.04
CA GLY A 121 -24.35 11.20 -1.07
C GLY A 121 -25.71 11.30 -1.77
N ILE A 122 -26.69 10.51 -1.30
CA ILE A 122 -28.09 10.52 -1.76
C ILE A 122 -28.91 11.42 -0.84
N THR A 123 -29.55 12.45 -1.40
CA THR A 123 -30.38 13.38 -0.62
C THR A 123 -31.81 12.87 -0.49
N ARG A 124 -32.32 12.15 -1.51
CA ARG A 124 -33.67 11.60 -1.53
C ARG A 124 -33.65 10.15 -2.02
N TYR A 125 -34.01 9.23 -1.13
CA TYR A 125 -34.02 7.79 -1.43
C TYR A 125 -35.19 7.42 -2.36
N PRO A 126 -35.02 6.39 -3.22
CA PRO A 126 -36.11 5.87 -4.04
C PRO A 126 -37.31 5.40 -3.23
N TYR A 127 -38.51 5.83 -3.63
CA TYR A 127 -39.79 5.37 -3.09
C TYR A 127 -40.33 4.16 -3.88
N LEU A 128 -41.27 3.42 -3.30
CA LEU A 128 -41.89 2.27 -3.96
C LEU A 128 -42.67 2.72 -5.21
N GLY A 129 -42.44 2.03 -6.32
CA GLY A 129 -42.98 2.37 -7.64
C GLY A 129 -42.14 3.38 -8.44
N ALA A 130 -41.07 3.95 -7.85
CA ALA A 130 -40.13 4.82 -8.55
C ALA A 130 -39.52 4.13 -9.78
N VAL A 131 -39.30 4.92 -10.83
CA VAL A 131 -39.00 4.42 -12.18
C VAL A 131 -37.50 4.25 -12.37
N ALA A 132 -37.06 3.03 -12.61
CA ALA A 132 -35.68 2.67 -12.91
C ALA A 132 -35.49 2.42 -14.40
N HIS A 133 -34.41 2.96 -14.97
CA HIS A 133 -34.11 2.91 -16.41
C HIS A 133 -32.60 2.85 -16.67
N ARG A 134 -32.20 2.56 -17.92
CA ARG A 134 -30.80 2.64 -18.35
C ARG A 134 -30.23 4.03 -18.02
N ILE A 135 -29.03 4.06 -17.43
CA ILE A 135 -28.31 5.30 -17.16
C ILE A 135 -27.94 6.01 -18.48
N ARG A 136 -28.02 7.34 -18.51
CA ARG A 136 -27.68 8.14 -19.70
C ARG A 136 -26.17 8.21 -19.89
N ALA A 137 -25.69 8.26 -21.13
CA ALA A 137 -24.27 8.44 -21.43
C ALA A 137 -23.71 9.75 -20.82
N ALA A 138 -24.52 10.81 -20.76
CA ALA A 138 -24.16 12.06 -20.08
C ALA A 138 -24.02 11.91 -18.55
N ASP A 139 -24.81 11.03 -17.92
CA ASP A 139 -24.74 10.78 -16.48
C ASP A 139 -23.56 9.86 -16.12
N LEU A 140 -23.30 8.83 -16.94
CA LEU A 140 -22.08 8.02 -16.87
C LEU A 140 -20.82 8.89 -16.94
N LYS A 141 -20.78 9.85 -17.89
CA LYS A 141 -19.69 10.83 -17.97
C LYS A 141 -19.62 11.70 -16.71
N ARG A 142 -20.73 12.15 -16.11
CA ARG A 142 -20.66 12.92 -14.85
C ARG A 142 -20.11 12.13 -13.66
N ILE A 143 -20.35 10.81 -13.63
CA ILE A 143 -19.80 9.92 -12.60
C ILE A 143 -18.31 9.68 -12.83
N TYR A 144 -17.93 9.26 -14.04
CA TYR A 144 -16.58 8.78 -14.35
C TYR A 144 -15.63 9.82 -14.98
N SER A 145 -16.14 10.95 -15.45
CA SER A 145 -15.34 12.06 -16.00
C SER A 145 -15.61 13.35 -15.22
N SER A 146 -15.70 13.25 -13.88
CA SER A 146 -15.71 14.44 -13.02
C SER A 146 -14.44 15.25 -13.28
N ALA A 147 -14.61 16.37 -13.98
CA ALA A 147 -13.54 17.23 -14.48
C ALA A 147 -12.99 18.14 -13.37
N SER A 148 -12.69 17.57 -12.21
CA SER A 148 -11.80 18.16 -11.23
C SER A 148 -10.37 18.17 -11.77
N GLU A 149 -9.70 19.31 -11.59
CA GLU A 149 -8.24 19.42 -11.71
C GLU A 149 -7.57 18.29 -10.89
N GLY A 150 -6.60 17.57 -11.47
CA GLY A 150 -6.06 16.35 -10.86
C GLY A 150 -6.66 15.01 -11.32
N SER A 151 -7.73 15.00 -12.11
CA SER A 151 -8.33 13.76 -12.64
C SER A 151 -7.66 13.29 -13.94
N CYS A 152 -7.24 12.02 -13.99
CA CYS A 152 -6.65 11.42 -15.20
C CYS A 152 -7.27 10.04 -15.52
N THR A 153 -7.34 9.68 -16.81
CA THR A 153 -7.72 8.32 -17.23
C THR A 153 -6.60 7.33 -16.93
N ILE A 154 -6.95 6.17 -16.37
CA ILE A 154 -6.03 5.07 -16.05
C ILE A 154 -6.42 3.74 -16.74
N GLY A 155 -7.50 3.73 -17.53
CA GLY A 155 -8.01 2.54 -18.17
C GLY A 155 -9.44 2.70 -18.69
N ARG A 156 -10.12 1.58 -18.90
CA ARG A 156 -11.53 1.49 -19.31
C ARG A 156 -12.33 0.62 -18.36
N LEU A 157 -13.65 0.82 -18.28
CA LEU A 157 -14.52 -0.08 -17.51
C LEU A 157 -14.58 -1.46 -18.17
N SER A 158 -14.57 -2.53 -17.38
CA SER A 158 -14.60 -3.91 -17.91
C SER A 158 -15.97 -4.29 -18.52
N GLN A 159 -17.05 -3.61 -18.13
CA GLN A 159 -18.41 -3.84 -18.61
C GLN A 159 -18.77 -2.98 -19.84
N ASP A 160 -17.97 -1.95 -20.12
CA ASP A 160 -18.20 -0.96 -21.18
C ASP A 160 -16.89 -0.26 -21.54
N GLU A 161 -16.21 -0.75 -22.58
CA GLU A 161 -14.90 -0.24 -22.98
C GLU A 161 -14.97 1.18 -23.60
N GLU A 162 -16.16 1.73 -23.89
CA GLU A 162 -16.30 3.12 -24.33
C GLU A 162 -16.07 4.13 -23.20
N ILE A 163 -16.20 3.70 -21.93
CA ILE A 163 -16.13 4.55 -20.75
C ILE A 163 -14.73 4.56 -20.14
N ASP A 164 -14.14 5.75 -20.04
CA ASP A 164 -12.88 6.00 -19.36
C ASP A 164 -12.98 5.74 -17.85
N ALA A 165 -12.11 4.89 -17.33
CA ALA A 165 -11.88 4.75 -15.89
C ALA A 165 -10.92 5.85 -15.44
N THR A 166 -11.40 6.84 -14.69
CA THR A 166 -10.58 7.96 -14.21
C THR A 166 -10.23 7.85 -12.72
N LEU A 167 -9.18 8.56 -12.35
CA LEU A 167 -8.59 8.59 -11.03
C LEU A 167 -8.18 10.01 -10.67
N HIS A 168 -8.61 10.49 -9.50
CA HIS A 168 -8.18 11.78 -8.95
C HIS A 168 -6.83 11.64 -8.23
N ILE A 169 -5.74 11.98 -8.91
CA ILE A 169 -4.36 11.82 -8.44
C ILE A 169 -4.11 12.56 -7.10
N PRO A 170 -4.56 13.81 -6.88
CA PRO A 170 -4.37 14.48 -5.60
C PRO A 170 -5.03 13.74 -4.43
N SER A 171 -6.22 13.12 -4.62
CA SER A 171 -6.82 12.25 -3.60
C SER A 171 -5.99 11.00 -3.35
N MET A 172 -5.50 10.34 -4.41
CA MET A 172 -4.69 9.11 -4.30
C MET A 172 -3.41 9.36 -3.50
N LEU A 173 -2.70 10.46 -3.80
CA LEU A 173 -1.47 10.82 -3.11
C LEU A 173 -1.75 11.28 -1.68
N SER A 174 -2.62 12.28 -1.48
CA SER A 174 -2.90 12.85 -0.16
C SER A 174 -3.53 11.88 0.85
N LYS A 175 -4.02 10.72 0.40
CA LYS A 175 -4.71 9.75 1.26
C LYS A 175 -4.18 8.31 1.17
N HIS A 176 -2.99 8.14 0.61
CA HIS A 176 -2.31 6.85 0.39
C HIS A 176 -3.11 5.89 -0.53
N PHE A 177 -2.41 4.92 -1.11
CA PHE A 177 -3.04 3.89 -1.94
C PHE A 177 -2.44 2.51 -1.74
N ALA A 178 -3.22 1.48 -2.06
CA ALA A 178 -2.77 0.09 -2.10
C ALA A 178 -3.05 -0.56 -3.46
N VAL A 179 -2.13 -1.39 -3.95
CA VAL A 179 -2.31 -2.28 -5.10
C VAL A 179 -2.11 -3.71 -4.63
N VAL A 180 -3.18 -4.51 -4.69
CA VAL A 180 -3.20 -5.88 -4.15
C VAL A 180 -3.58 -6.88 -5.24
N GLY A 181 -2.96 -8.07 -5.21
CA GLY A 181 -3.24 -9.12 -6.19
C GLY A 181 -2.17 -10.22 -6.23
N SER A 182 -2.53 -11.41 -6.69
CA SER A 182 -1.61 -12.54 -6.79
C SER A 182 -0.42 -12.28 -7.75
N THR A 183 0.55 -13.19 -7.79
CA THR A 183 1.69 -13.09 -8.73
C THR A 183 1.19 -13.12 -10.19
N GLY A 184 1.87 -12.40 -11.09
CA GLY A 184 1.57 -12.42 -12.53
C GLY A 184 0.29 -11.69 -12.99
N VAL A 185 -0.54 -11.16 -12.08
CA VAL A 185 -1.82 -10.49 -12.46
C VAL A 185 -1.65 -9.08 -13.07
N GLY A 186 -0.45 -8.49 -12.96
CA GLY A 186 -0.12 -7.17 -13.51
C GLY A 186 0.17 -6.06 -12.49
N LYS A 187 0.35 -6.37 -11.19
CA LYS A 187 0.60 -5.38 -10.10
C LYS A 187 1.63 -4.32 -10.47
N SER A 188 2.86 -4.74 -10.79
CA SER A 188 4.00 -3.85 -11.06
C SER A 188 3.76 -2.96 -12.29
N THR A 189 3.03 -3.48 -13.29
CA THR A 189 2.61 -2.72 -14.48
C THR A 189 1.57 -1.66 -14.14
N ALA A 190 0.56 -2.01 -13.33
CA ALA A 190 -0.45 -1.07 -12.85
C ALA A 190 0.18 0.05 -12.00
N VAL A 191 1.08 -0.30 -11.08
CA VAL A 191 1.86 0.66 -10.30
C VAL A 191 2.69 1.57 -11.22
N SER A 192 3.36 1.02 -12.23
CA SER A 192 4.14 1.81 -13.19
C SER A 192 3.29 2.84 -13.93
N LEU A 193 2.08 2.44 -14.38
CA LEU A 193 1.09 3.35 -14.97
C LEU A 193 0.69 4.47 -13.99
N LEU A 194 0.29 4.10 -12.77
CA LEU A 194 -0.13 5.04 -11.73
C LEU A 194 0.97 6.05 -11.38
N LEU A 195 2.23 5.61 -11.29
CA LEU A 195 3.37 6.48 -11.02
C LEU A 195 3.70 7.42 -12.19
N HIS A 196 3.62 6.95 -13.45
CA HIS A 196 3.77 7.84 -14.61
C HIS A 196 2.69 8.93 -14.65
N LYS A 197 1.44 8.60 -14.31
CA LYS A 197 0.33 9.56 -14.21
C LYS A 197 0.53 10.52 -13.03
N ALA A 198 0.91 10.02 -11.87
CA ALA A 198 1.17 10.83 -10.68
C ALA A 198 2.27 11.89 -10.88
N ILE A 199 3.36 11.52 -11.56
CA ILE A 199 4.47 12.44 -11.86
C ILE A 199 4.14 13.43 -12.98
N ALA A 200 3.22 13.07 -13.89
CA ALA A 200 2.73 13.98 -14.91
C ALA A 200 1.83 15.07 -14.32
N GLU A 201 1.00 14.71 -13.33
CA GLU A 201 0.10 15.64 -12.63
C GLU A 201 0.85 16.50 -11.58
N ASP A 202 1.79 15.91 -10.83
CA ASP A 202 2.60 16.62 -9.84
C ASP A 202 4.12 16.54 -10.15
N PRO A 203 4.66 17.52 -10.90
CA PRO A 203 6.10 17.62 -11.14
C PRO A 203 6.97 17.87 -9.89
N LYS A 204 6.38 18.27 -8.76
CA LYS A 204 7.10 18.43 -7.48
C LYS A 204 7.23 17.11 -6.73
N LEU A 205 6.43 16.10 -7.08
CA LEU A 205 6.47 14.77 -6.48
C LEU A 205 7.87 14.15 -6.57
N ARG A 206 8.32 13.57 -5.46
CA ARG A 206 9.51 12.72 -5.38
C ARG A 206 9.08 11.32 -4.97
N VAL A 207 9.50 10.32 -5.73
CA VAL A 207 9.08 8.93 -5.51
C VAL A 207 10.28 8.13 -5.06
N LEU A 208 10.18 7.50 -3.90
CA LEU A 208 11.11 6.48 -3.41
C LEU A 208 10.43 5.12 -3.54
N ILE A 209 11.00 4.20 -4.30
CA ILE A 209 10.51 2.83 -4.44
C ILE A 209 11.47 1.90 -3.71
N LEU A 210 10.96 1.13 -2.75
CA LEU A 210 11.65 -0.01 -2.15
C LEU A 210 11.36 -1.23 -3.03
N ASP A 211 12.36 -1.69 -3.78
CA ASP A 211 12.25 -2.66 -4.88
C ASP A 211 13.09 -3.92 -4.55
N PRO A 212 12.53 -4.92 -3.84
CA PRO A 212 13.22 -6.16 -3.49
C PRO A 212 13.27 -7.19 -4.63
N HIS A 213 12.63 -6.92 -5.77
CA HIS A 213 12.62 -7.81 -6.93
C HIS A 213 13.26 -7.19 -8.18
N ASN A 214 13.80 -5.98 -8.06
CA ASN A 214 14.43 -5.18 -9.10
C ASN A 214 13.56 -5.05 -10.37
N GLU A 215 12.23 -4.93 -10.20
CA GLU A 215 11.27 -4.88 -11.30
C GLU A 215 11.07 -3.45 -11.85
N PHE A 216 11.19 -2.42 -11.01
CA PHE A 216 10.69 -1.08 -11.32
C PHE A 216 11.70 -0.19 -12.05
N ALA A 217 13.01 -0.41 -11.88
CA ALA A 217 14.06 0.38 -12.51
C ALA A 217 13.86 0.54 -14.04
N ALA A 218 13.49 -0.55 -14.72
CA ALA A 218 13.26 -0.58 -16.17
C ALA A 218 12.03 0.23 -16.62
N ALA A 219 11.02 0.42 -15.77
CA ALA A 219 9.75 1.04 -16.13
C ALA A 219 9.83 2.58 -16.31
N PHE A 220 10.91 3.21 -15.85
CA PHE A 220 11.00 4.67 -15.72
C PHE A 220 12.13 5.32 -16.52
N GLY A 221 13.13 4.54 -16.95
CA GLY A 221 14.23 4.99 -17.81
C GLY A 221 14.84 6.31 -17.33
N ASN A 222 14.83 7.33 -18.19
CA ASN A 222 15.43 8.64 -17.90
C ASN A 222 14.80 9.40 -16.72
N LYS A 223 13.62 9.01 -16.19
CA LYS A 223 12.99 9.64 -15.02
C LYS A 223 13.46 9.07 -13.68
N ALA A 224 14.17 7.94 -13.68
CA ALA A 224 14.66 7.29 -12.46
C ALA A 224 16.18 7.37 -12.29
N VAL A 225 16.58 7.29 -11.03
CA VAL A 225 17.93 6.87 -10.60
C VAL A 225 17.76 5.54 -9.89
N VAL A 226 18.59 4.57 -10.27
CA VAL A 226 18.69 3.28 -9.59
C VAL A 226 19.75 3.41 -8.51
N ILE A 227 19.46 2.89 -7.32
CA ILE A 227 20.40 2.79 -6.21
C ILE A 227 20.50 1.31 -5.86
N ASP A 228 21.68 0.75 -6.05
CA ASP A 228 22.05 -0.66 -5.83
C ASP A 228 23.13 -0.75 -4.73
N THR A 229 23.58 -1.95 -4.38
CA THR A 229 24.59 -2.16 -3.32
C THR A 229 25.95 -1.52 -3.59
N ASP A 230 26.27 -1.20 -4.85
CA ASP A 230 27.57 -0.64 -5.25
C ASP A 230 27.55 0.90 -5.31
N THR A 231 26.38 1.48 -5.61
CA THR A 231 26.13 2.92 -5.69
C THR A 231 25.54 3.51 -4.41
N LEU A 232 25.01 2.67 -3.52
CA LEU A 232 24.50 3.06 -2.22
C LEU A 232 25.61 3.53 -1.27
N ASP A 233 25.58 4.80 -0.90
CA ASP A 233 26.24 5.32 0.30
C ASP A 233 25.15 5.63 1.34
N LEU A 234 24.99 4.77 2.34
CA LEU A 234 24.09 4.99 3.48
C LEU A 234 24.89 4.98 4.79
N PRO A 235 25.48 6.13 5.17
CA PRO A 235 26.37 6.19 6.32
C PRO A 235 25.70 5.73 7.62
N PHE A 236 26.34 4.80 8.34
CA PHE A 236 25.82 4.22 9.59
C PHE A 236 25.42 5.25 10.66
N TRP A 237 26.02 6.45 10.64
CA TRP A 237 25.71 7.52 11.61
C TRP A 237 24.39 8.27 11.33
N LEU A 238 23.73 8.00 10.19
CA LEU A 238 22.34 8.39 9.94
C LEU A 238 21.33 7.46 10.62
N MET A 239 21.77 6.27 11.05
CA MET A 239 20.92 5.28 11.70
C MET A 239 20.68 5.64 13.17
N ARG A 240 19.47 5.36 13.65
CA ARG A 240 19.16 5.36 15.08
C ARG A 240 19.79 4.16 15.77
N LEU A 241 19.87 4.20 17.10
CA LEU A 241 20.46 3.13 17.90
C LEU A 241 19.82 1.76 17.57
N ASP A 242 18.50 1.69 17.48
CA ASP A 242 17.77 0.46 17.18
C ASP A 242 18.10 -0.05 15.76
N GLU A 243 18.14 0.85 14.77
CA GLU A 243 18.42 0.53 13.35
C GLU A 243 19.86 0.02 13.16
N LEU A 244 20.83 0.64 13.84
CA LEU A 244 22.23 0.19 13.89
C LEU A 244 22.38 -1.12 14.65
N THR A 245 21.61 -1.31 15.73
CA THR A 245 21.59 -2.55 16.51
C THR A 245 21.15 -3.72 15.64
N GLU A 246 20.03 -3.62 14.93
CA GLU A 246 19.53 -4.67 14.06
C GLU A 246 20.58 -5.15 13.03
N VAL A 247 21.39 -4.21 12.49
CA VAL A 247 22.55 -4.51 11.64
C VAL A 247 23.66 -5.25 12.41
N LEU A 248 24.07 -4.74 13.57
CA LEU A 248 25.13 -5.36 14.40
C LEU A 248 24.76 -6.76 14.92
N TYR A 249 23.48 -7.01 15.18
CA TYR A 249 22.97 -8.29 15.68
C TYR A 249 22.47 -9.21 14.57
N ARG A 250 22.38 -8.74 13.33
CA ARG A 250 21.92 -9.49 12.15
C ARG A 250 20.49 -10.03 12.35
N GLY A 251 19.57 -9.15 12.72
CA GLY A 251 18.15 -9.48 12.97
C GLY A 251 17.89 -10.33 14.22
N ARG A 252 18.87 -10.45 15.13
CA ARG A 252 18.73 -11.20 16.38
C ARG A 252 18.42 -10.28 17.55
N ALA A 253 17.70 -10.80 18.54
CA ALA A 253 17.42 -10.07 19.78
C ALA A 253 18.72 -9.57 20.43
N PRO A 254 18.86 -8.24 20.66
CA PRO A 254 20.06 -7.66 21.25
C PRO A 254 20.18 -7.93 22.75
N MET A 255 21.41 -7.88 23.28
CA MET A 255 21.64 -8.01 24.73
C MET A 255 21.44 -6.64 25.40
N PRO A 256 20.62 -6.52 26.46
CA PRO A 256 20.36 -5.23 27.11
C PRO A 256 21.62 -4.49 27.58
N GLU A 257 22.59 -5.21 28.15
CA GLU A 257 23.86 -4.64 28.59
C GLU A 257 24.67 -4.03 27.43
N GLU A 258 24.78 -4.76 26.31
CA GLU A 258 25.48 -4.27 25.11
C GLU A 258 24.76 -3.05 24.49
N LEU A 259 23.42 -2.97 24.57
CA LEU A 259 22.64 -1.80 24.14
C LEU A 259 22.88 -0.56 25.01
N ASP A 260 22.88 -0.73 26.32
CA ASP A 260 23.11 0.38 27.25
C ASP A 260 24.53 0.93 27.09
N ILE A 261 25.52 0.04 26.90
CA ILE A 261 26.89 0.41 26.52
C ILE A 261 26.93 1.19 25.19
N LEU A 262 26.22 0.76 24.14
CA LEU A 262 26.15 1.51 22.88
C LEU A 262 25.50 2.89 23.06
N ARG A 263 24.44 2.97 23.89
CA ARG A 263 23.72 4.22 24.18
C ARG A 263 24.63 5.26 24.86
N ASP A 264 25.52 4.81 25.73
CA ASP A 264 26.53 5.65 26.40
C ASP A 264 27.67 6.07 25.44
N LEU A 265 28.27 5.10 24.74
CA LEU A 265 29.54 5.30 24.04
C LEU A 265 29.41 5.94 22.65
N ILE A 266 28.28 5.80 21.94
CA ILE A 266 28.06 6.50 20.66
C ILE A 266 28.10 8.03 20.83
N PRO A 267 27.43 8.64 21.85
CA PRO A 267 27.63 10.05 22.20
C PRO A 267 29.08 10.45 22.45
N GLU A 268 29.91 9.58 23.07
CA GLU A 268 31.33 9.87 23.31
C GLU A 268 32.13 9.87 22.00
N ALA A 269 31.92 8.87 21.13
CA ALA A 269 32.53 8.83 19.80
C ALA A 269 32.19 10.06 18.95
N LYS A 270 30.95 10.54 18.99
CA LYS A 270 30.52 11.79 18.32
C LYS A 270 31.22 13.05 18.87
N ARG A 271 31.49 13.10 20.18
CA ARG A 271 32.26 14.20 20.79
C ARG A 271 33.74 14.14 20.37
N ALA A 272 34.33 12.94 20.36
CA ALA A 272 35.72 12.73 19.96
C ALA A 272 35.98 13.17 18.51
N PHE A 273 35.10 12.76 17.58
CA PHE A 273 35.20 13.14 16.17
C PHE A 273 35.18 14.66 15.98
N LYS A 274 34.25 15.38 16.63
CA LYS A 274 34.15 16.85 16.57
C LYS A 274 35.41 17.57 17.10
N GLY A 275 36.18 16.96 18.01
CA GLY A 275 37.44 17.52 18.49
C GLY A 275 38.50 17.67 17.40
N THR A 276 38.39 16.90 16.31
CA THR A 276 39.36 16.85 15.22
C THR A 276 39.03 17.81 14.07
N GLU A 277 37.74 18.05 13.79
CA GLU A 277 37.29 18.99 12.76
C GLU A 277 36.74 20.30 13.33
N GLN A 278 37.61 21.33 13.45
CA GLN A 278 37.22 22.67 13.92
C GLN A 278 36.39 23.51 12.91
N GLY A 279 35.86 22.89 11.85
CA GLY A 279 35.33 23.57 10.66
C GLY A 279 33.88 24.08 10.77
N LEU A 280 32.88 23.18 10.79
CA LEU A 280 31.53 23.53 10.31
C LEU A 280 30.37 23.54 11.32
N ILE A 281 30.47 22.96 12.52
CA ILE A 281 29.33 22.87 13.46
C ILE A 281 29.49 23.79 14.68
N ARG A 282 29.55 25.11 14.42
CA ARG A 282 29.43 26.19 15.42
C ARG A 282 28.04 26.84 15.42
N ARG A 283 26.99 26.07 15.70
CA ARG A 283 25.64 26.57 16.10
C ARG A 283 24.83 25.44 16.74
N GLY A 284 24.83 25.39 18.07
CA GLY A 284 24.17 24.33 18.84
C GLY A 284 24.68 24.14 20.27
N GLU A 285 25.33 25.14 20.86
CA GLU A 285 25.86 25.05 22.23
C GLU A 285 24.72 25.06 23.26
N ARG A 286 24.19 23.87 23.59
CA ARG A 286 23.55 23.46 24.87
C ARG A 286 22.86 22.09 24.81
N ALA A 287 22.59 21.54 23.63
CA ALA A 287 22.06 20.19 23.51
C ALA A 287 23.20 19.15 23.55
N GLY A 288 23.12 18.16 24.43
CA GLY A 288 24.03 17.02 24.44
C GLY A 288 23.72 16.07 23.27
N PHE A 289 24.75 15.49 22.66
CA PHE A 289 24.56 14.45 21.65
C PHE A 289 23.96 13.17 22.26
N THR A 290 23.05 12.55 21.53
CA THR A 290 22.48 11.23 21.81
C THR A 290 22.97 10.19 20.78
N ALA A 291 22.71 8.90 21.06
CA ALA A 291 22.96 7.83 20.09
C ALA A 291 22.24 8.07 18.76
N ASP A 292 21.04 8.67 18.78
CA ASP A 292 20.19 8.91 17.61
C ASP A 292 20.42 10.26 16.90
N THR A 293 21.30 11.13 17.40
CA THR A 293 21.57 12.41 16.73
C THR A 293 22.35 12.15 15.41
N PRO A 294 21.86 12.57 14.23
CA PRO A 294 22.51 12.27 12.95
C PRO A 294 23.73 13.18 12.72
N VAL A 295 24.83 12.84 13.41
CA VAL A 295 26.11 13.56 13.37
C VAL A 295 27.21 12.53 13.10
N PRO A 296 28.10 12.77 12.14
CA PRO A 296 29.20 11.86 11.84
C PRO A 296 30.08 11.55 13.06
N TYR A 297 30.52 10.30 13.13
CA TYR A 297 31.55 9.82 14.05
C TYR A 297 32.24 8.62 13.40
N ARG A 298 33.44 8.24 13.86
CA ARG A 298 34.13 7.06 13.31
C ARG A 298 33.88 5.83 14.17
N MET A 299 33.79 4.67 13.52
CA MET A 299 33.74 3.39 14.23
C MET A 299 35.07 3.08 14.94
N SER A 300 36.20 3.66 14.49
CA SER A 300 37.46 3.68 15.25
C SER A 300 37.32 4.35 16.61
N ASP A 301 36.57 5.45 16.68
CA ASP A 301 36.44 6.27 17.89
C ASP A 301 35.52 5.55 18.89
N LEU A 302 34.48 4.87 18.40
CA LEU A 302 33.63 3.97 19.20
C LEU A 302 34.42 2.76 19.71
N LEU A 303 35.25 2.12 18.87
CA LEU A 303 36.11 1.01 19.29
C LEU A 303 37.14 1.45 20.34
N ALA A 304 37.72 2.64 20.19
CA ALA A 304 38.64 3.22 21.17
C ALA A 304 37.94 3.52 22.51
N ALA A 305 36.71 4.04 22.50
CA ALA A 305 35.92 4.26 23.71
C ALA A 305 35.56 2.94 24.43
N ILE A 306 35.26 1.87 23.67
CA ILE A 306 35.08 0.52 24.21
C ILE A 306 36.37 0.00 24.86
N ASP A 307 37.52 0.15 24.19
CA ASP A 307 38.82 -0.27 24.74
C ASP A 307 39.21 0.51 26.00
N GLU A 308 38.93 1.81 26.05
CA GLU A 308 39.13 2.63 27.25
C GLU A 308 38.25 2.13 28.41
N ARG A 309 36.95 1.88 28.17
CA ARG A 309 36.03 1.36 29.20
C ARG A 309 36.43 -0.06 29.66
N ILE A 310 36.98 -0.91 28.79
CA ILE A 310 37.59 -2.19 29.17
C ILE A 310 38.85 -1.99 30.04
N GLY A 311 39.65 -0.95 29.77
CA GLY A 311 40.89 -0.63 30.49
C GLY A 311 40.70 -0.06 31.89
N ARG A 312 39.58 0.63 32.16
CA ARG A 312 39.26 1.19 33.49
C ARG A 312 39.22 0.10 34.58
N LEU A 313 39.57 0.43 35.82
CA LEU A 313 39.64 -0.54 36.93
C LEU A 313 38.25 -0.92 37.47
N GLU A 314 37.26 -0.05 37.28
CA GLU A 314 35.86 -0.22 37.64
C GLU A 314 35.12 -1.11 36.63
N GLY A 315 33.86 -1.47 36.92
CA GLY A 315 33.00 -2.19 35.96
C GLY A 315 33.48 -3.60 35.56
N ARG A 316 34.00 -4.40 36.50
CA ARG A 316 34.49 -5.77 36.21
C ARG A 316 33.43 -6.67 35.55
N GLU A 317 32.16 -6.49 35.90
CA GLU A 317 31.03 -7.27 35.39
C GLU A 317 30.65 -6.88 33.94
N GLU A 318 30.88 -5.64 33.50
CA GLU A 318 30.63 -5.20 32.11
C GLU A 318 31.67 -5.73 31.10
N LYS A 319 32.86 -6.15 31.57
CA LYS A 319 34.00 -6.49 30.68
C LYS A 319 33.73 -7.63 29.69
N PRO A 320 32.95 -8.69 30.00
CA PRO A 320 32.53 -9.67 29.01
C PRO A 320 31.64 -9.06 27.91
N ALA A 321 30.64 -8.26 28.28
CA ALA A 321 29.73 -7.59 27.34
C ALA A 321 30.49 -6.62 26.42
N LEU A 322 31.38 -5.78 26.98
CA LEU A 322 32.24 -4.88 26.20
C LEU A 322 33.09 -5.62 25.15
N ARG A 323 33.67 -6.78 25.51
CA ARG A 323 34.45 -7.61 24.58
C ARG A 323 33.58 -8.27 23.51
N ALA A 324 32.41 -8.78 23.88
CA ALA A 324 31.45 -9.36 22.94
C ALA A 324 30.97 -8.32 21.92
N LEU A 325 30.59 -7.13 22.40
CA LEU A 325 30.21 -5.98 21.57
C LEU A 325 31.34 -5.54 20.64
N LYS A 326 32.58 -5.43 21.14
CA LYS A 326 33.75 -5.12 20.29
C LYS A 326 33.90 -6.11 19.14
N MET A 327 33.86 -7.41 19.44
CA MET A 327 33.96 -8.46 18.44
C MET A 327 32.80 -8.44 17.44
N ARG A 328 31.57 -8.14 17.90
CA ARG A 328 30.37 -7.98 17.06
C ARG A 328 30.53 -6.81 16.08
N ILE A 329 30.98 -5.65 16.57
CA ILE A 329 31.26 -4.47 15.74
C ILE A 329 32.35 -4.78 14.71
N MET A 330 33.48 -5.36 15.12
CA MET A 330 34.55 -5.75 14.20
C MET A 330 34.10 -6.78 13.16
N SER A 331 33.21 -7.71 13.53
CA SER A 331 32.62 -8.68 12.59
C SER A 331 31.72 -8.01 11.55
N ALA A 332 30.95 -6.98 11.93
CA ALA A 332 30.14 -6.20 10.99
C ALA A 332 30.99 -5.32 10.06
N LEU A 333 32.03 -4.66 10.58
CA LEU A 333 32.94 -3.80 9.80
C LEU A 333 33.72 -4.57 8.74
N ASN A 334 34.03 -5.85 9.01
CA ASN A 334 34.78 -6.71 8.10
C ASN A 334 33.88 -7.54 7.16
N ASP A 335 32.55 -7.46 7.26
CA ASP A 335 31.62 -8.18 6.37
C ASP A 335 31.49 -7.40 5.04
N PRO A 336 31.93 -7.96 3.89
CA PRO A 336 31.88 -7.24 2.61
C PRO A 336 30.46 -6.82 2.20
N ARG A 337 29.43 -7.55 2.67
CA ARG A 337 28.02 -7.27 2.38
C ARG A 337 27.55 -5.96 3.02
N TYR A 338 28.27 -5.45 4.03
CA TYR A 338 27.93 -4.21 4.75
C TYR A 338 28.77 -3.02 4.26
N ARG A 339 29.54 -3.19 3.19
CA ARG A 339 30.44 -2.17 2.62
C ARG A 339 29.70 -0.85 2.31
N PHE A 340 28.48 -0.89 1.81
CA PHE A 340 27.67 0.30 1.52
C PHE A 340 27.37 1.19 2.75
N MET A 341 27.53 0.66 3.96
CA MET A 341 27.37 1.42 5.21
C MET A 341 28.70 1.93 5.78
N PHE A 342 29.80 1.21 5.55
CA PHE A 342 31.08 1.36 6.26
C PHE A 342 32.29 1.68 5.34
N SER A 343 32.09 1.83 4.03
CA SER A 343 33.15 1.93 3.00
C SER A 343 34.05 3.15 3.09
N ASN A 344 33.55 4.29 3.58
CA ASN A 344 34.25 5.57 3.53
C ASN A 344 35.27 5.72 4.66
N ASN A 345 36.55 5.44 4.37
CA ASN A 345 37.68 5.71 5.27
C ASN A 345 37.81 7.21 5.63
N THR A 346 37.43 8.11 4.72
CA THR A 346 37.24 9.54 4.99
C THR A 346 35.79 9.79 5.33
N ILE A 347 35.45 9.69 6.61
CA ILE A 347 34.15 10.12 7.13
C ILE A 347 34.11 11.66 7.08
N ALA A 348 33.50 12.17 6.02
CA ALA A 348 33.06 13.55 5.87
C ALA A 348 31.55 13.64 6.16
N ASP A 349 31.03 14.85 6.37
CA ASP A 349 29.59 15.07 6.50
C ASP A 349 28.91 15.06 5.12
N THR A 350 28.63 13.85 4.61
CA THR A 350 27.98 13.63 3.31
C THR A 350 26.46 13.72 3.36
N ILE A 351 25.84 14.12 4.49
CA ILE A 351 24.38 14.06 4.68
C ILE A 351 23.61 14.75 3.54
N LEU A 352 24.10 15.89 3.07
CA LEU A 352 23.48 16.66 2.00
C LEU A 352 23.50 15.89 0.67
N GLU A 353 24.62 15.24 0.35
CA GLU A 353 24.82 14.50 -0.90
C GLU A 353 23.99 13.22 -0.89
N THR A 354 24.07 12.43 0.19
CA THR A 354 23.26 11.22 0.40
C THR A 354 21.76 11.53 0.33
N VAL A 355 21.28 12.56 1.06
CA VAL A 355 19.86 12.97 1.04
C VAL A 355 19.43 13.45 -0.35
N ALA A 356 20.21 14.32 -1.00
CA ALA A 356 19.88 14.84 -2.32
C ALA A 356 19.84 13.72 -3.36
N HIS A 357 20.74 12.75 -3.27
CA HIS A 357 20.81 11.59 -4.16
C HIS A 357 19.62 10.65 -3.95
N ILE A 358 19.37 10.20 -2.72
CA ILE A 358 18.31 9.23 -2.39
C ILE A 358 16.91 9.82 -2.63
N PHE A 359 16.65 11.03 -2.15
CA PHE A 359 15.31 11.64 -2.18
C PHE A 359 15.06 12.56 -3.38
N ARG A 360 16.05 12.70 -4.27
CA ARG A 360 15.96 13.49 -5.51
C ARG A 360 15.62 14.97 -5.23
N VAL A 361 16.36 15.60 -4.31
CA VAL A 361 16.17 17.00 -3.90
C VAL A 361 17.49 17.79 -4.03
N PRO A 362 17.68 18.59 -5.09
CA PRO A 362 16.82 18.78 -6.26
C PRO A 362 16.83 17.58 -7.23
N GLY A 363 15.73 17.37 -7.96
CA GLY A 363 15.53 16.13 -8.74
C GLY A 363 16.24 16.07 -10.09
N HIS A 364 16.66 17.22 -10.64
CA HIS A 364 17.33 17.32 -11.96
C HIS A 364 16.62 16.56 -13.09
N GLY A 365 15.28 16.66 -13.17
CA GLY A 365 14.46 15.94 -14.16
C GLY A 365 14.25 14.45 -13.89
N LYS A 366 14.87 13.90 -12.84
CA LYS A 366 14.72 12.51 -12.39
C LYS A 366 14.01 12.46 -11.02
N PRO A 367 12.67 12.48 -10.96
CA PRO A 367 11.92 12.52 -9.70
C PRO A 367 11.84 11.16 -8.96
N ILE A 368 12.22 10.05 -9.61
CA ILE A 368 12.12 8.71 -9.03
C ILE A 368 13.50 8.23 -8.56
N SER A 369 13.52 7.59 -7.40
CA SER A 369 14.61 6.81 -6.85
C SER A 369 14.11 5.37 -6.68
N THR A 370 14.69 4.41 -7.40
CA THR A 370 14.38 2.99 -7.27
C THR A 370 15.50 2.33 -6.49
N PHE A 371 15.22 2.00 -5.23
CA PHE A 371 16.16 1.42 -4.30
C PHE A 371 16.09 -0.11 -4.39
N GLN A 372 17.07 -0.70 -5.06
CA GLN A 372 17.19 -2.13 -5.26
C GLN A 372 17.65 -2.78 -3.96
N LEU A 373 16.80 -3.66 -3.43
CA LEU A 373 17.07 -4.41 -2.20
C LEU A 373 17.53 -5.85 -2.49
N SER A 374 17.55 -6.29 -3.75
CA SER A 374 18.26 -7.52 -4.12
C SER A 374 19.77 -7.33 -3.88
N GLY A 375 20.45 -8.36 -3.39
CA GLY A 375 21.85 -8.29 -2.96
C GLY A 375 22.08 -7.73 -1.55
N ILE A 376 21.10 -7.04 -0.94
CA ILE A 376 21.19 -6.67 0.49
C ILE A 376 20.80 -7.89 1.35
N PRO A 377 21.60 -8.27 2.36
CA PRO A 377 21.26 -9.36 3.26
C PRO A 377 19.90 -9.14 3.95
N SER A 378 19.08 -10.19 4.00
CA SER A 378 17.70 -10.10 4.51
C SER A 378 17.60 -9.51 5.93
N GLU A 379 18.62 -9.72 6.76
CA GLU A 379 18.73 -9.16 8.11
C GLU A 379 18.87 -7.62 8.15
N ILE A 380 19.32 -6.98 7.06
CA ILE A 380 19.56 -5.53 6.98
C ILE A 380 18.47 -4.78 6.20
N VAL A 381 17.77 -5.48 5.29
CA VAL A 381 16.69 -4.90 4.46
C VAL A 381 15.68 -4.11 5.31
N ASN A 382 15.34 -4.60 6.50
CA ASN A 382 14.46 -3.92 7.44
C ASN A 382 15.06 -2.61 8.00
N SER A 383 16.31 -2.60 8.46
CA SER A 383 16.99 -1.38 8.94
C SER A 383 17.08 -0.33 7.85
N VAL A 384 17.46 -0.72 6.62
CA VAL A 384 17.54 0.19 5.47
C VAL A 384 16.16 0.77 5.15
N ALA A 385 15.12 -0.07 5.08
CA ALA A 385 13.75 0.39 4.89
C ALA A 385 13.28 1.34 6.02
N SER A 386 13.66 1.08 7.28
CA SER A 386 13.37 1.98 8.42
C SER A 386 14.00 3.35 8.22
N VAL A 387 15.31 3.40 7.97
CA VAL A 387 16.07 4.64 7.76
C VAL A 387 15.47 5.44 6.60
N LEU A 388 15.21 4.79 5.47
CA LEU A 388 14.63 5.42 4.28
C LEU A 388 13.23 5.99 4.54
N CYS A 389 12.32 5.22 5.15
CA CYS A 389 10.96 5.66 5.46
C CYS A 389 10.96 6.78 6.53
N ARG A 390 11.83 6.67 7.53
CA ARG A 390 11.99 7.68 8.57
C ARG A 390 12.53 8.98 8.00
N MET A 391 13.60 8.93 7.20
CA MET A 391 14.18 10.10 6.55
C MET A 391 13.21 10.73 5.54
N ALA A 392 12.45 9.93 4.78
CA ALA A 392 11.37 10.42 3.93
C ALA A 392 10.38 11.31 4.72
N PHE A 393 9.93 10.82 5.87
CA PHE A 393 9.04 11.56 6.75
C PHE A 393 9.70 12.80 7.37
N GLU A 394 10.91 12.67 7.90
CA GLU A 394 11.65 13.76 8.55
C GLU A 394 11.96 14.90 7.55
N LEU A 395 12.37 14.59 6.33
CA LEU A 395 12.64 15.58 5.28
C LEU A 395 11.37 16.36 4.89
N ALA A 396 10.25 15.67 4.68
CA ALA A 396 8.99 16.32 4.33
C ALA A 396 8.45 17.19 5.48
N LEU A 397 8.51 16.68 6.73
CA LEU A 397 8.18 17.42 7.95
C LEU A 397 8.96 18.73 8.06
N TRP A 398 10.29 18.68 7.91
CA TRP A 398 11.14 19.88 7.99
C TRP A 398 11.09 20.77 6.74
N SER A 399 10.55 20.28 5.62
CA SER A 399 10.35 21.07 4.39
C SER A 399 9.17 22.05 4.47
N ASN A 400 8.33 21.98 5.51
CA ASN A 400 7.08 22.74 5.62
C ASN A 400 6.17 22.62 4.38
N GLY A 401 6.11 21.42 3.78
CA GLY A 401 5.30 21.15 2.58
C GLY A 401 5.93 21.60 1.24
N ALA A 402 7.19 22.02 1.22
CA ALA A 402 7.90 22.35 -0.02
C ALA A 402 8.22 21.11 -0.89
N ILE A 403 8.24 19.91 -0.28
CA ILE A 403 8.54 18.64 -0.94
C ILE A 403 7.31 17.73 -0.78
N HIS A 404 6.74 17.29 -1.90
CA HIS A 404 5.78 16.20 -1.91
C HIS A 404 6.53 14.88 -2.13
N MET A 405 6.33 13.90 -1.26
CA MET A 405 7.03 12.63 -1.30
C MET A 405 6.05 11.47 -1.34
N LEU A 406 6.33 10.47 -2.16
CA LEU A 406 5.63 9.19 -2.20
C LEU A 406 6.63 8.07 -1.91
N VAL A 407 6.43 7.37 -0.80
CA VAL A 407 7.16 6.14 -0.51
C VAL A 407 6.33 4.97 -1.02
N VAL A 408 6.91 4.15 -1.89
CA VAL A 408 6.30 2.95 -2.46
C VAL A 408 6.99 1.73 -1.86
N CYS A 409 6.25 0.92 -1.12
CA CYS A 409 6.74 -0.31 -0.52
C CYS A 409 6.24 -1.50 -1.33
N GLU A 410 7.11 -2.12 -2.12
CA GLU A 410 6.81 -3.40 -2.75
C GLU A 410 6.93 -4.56 -1.74
N GLU A 411 6.09 -5.58 -1.90
CA GLU A 411 5.98 -6.73 -0.97
C GLU A 411 5.84 -6.29 0.50
N ALA A 412 5.01 -5.27 0.73
CA ALA A 412 4.94 -4.55 2.01
C ALA A 412 4.71 -5.43 3.25
N HIS A 413 4.10 -6.61 3.09
CA HIS A 413 3.93 -7.61 4.16
C HIS A 413 5.27 -8.04 4.80
N ARG A 414 6.40 -7.90 4.09
CA ARG A 414 7.76 -8.12 4.62
C ARG A 414 8.20 -7.08 5.66
N TYR A 415 7.83 -5.81 5.47
CA TYR A 415 8.22 -4.70 6.35
C TYR A 415 7.21 -4.45 7.48
N VAL A 416 5.93 -4.71 7.19
CA VAL A 416 4.78 -4.45 8.06
C VAL A 416 3.87 -5.69 8.12
N PRO A 417 4.36 -6.82 8.66
CA PRO A 417 3.57 -8.02 8.80
C PRO A 417 2.38 -7.84 9.76
N SER A 418 1.34 -8.64 9.56
CA SER A 418 0.15 -8.68 10.43
C SER A 418 0.46 -9.15 11.85
N ASP A 419 1.51 -9.96 12.02
CA ASP A 419 2.05 -10.34 13.33
C ASP A 419 3.13 -9.32 13.75
N PRO A 420 2.92 -8.56 14.84
CA PRO A 420 3.90 -7.60 15.35
C PRO A 420 5.26 -8.20 15.74
N ALA A 421 5.37 -9.53 15.93
CA ALA A 421 6.59 -10.23 16.29
C ALA A 421 7.45 -10.66 15.08
N LEU A 422 6.88 -10.73 13.88
CA LEU A 422 7.58 -11.22 12.67
C LEU A 422 8.28 -10.11 11.86
N GLY A 423 8.34 -8.88 12.36
CA GLY A 423 8.93 -7.74 11.64
C GLY A 423 9.64 -6.75 12.56
N PHE A 424 10.57 -5.98 11.98
CA PHE A 424 11.39 -5.03 12.72
C PHE A 424 10.56 -3.83 13.19
N PHE A 425 10.56 -3.57 14.50
CA PHE A 425 9.68 -2.57 15.12
C PHE A 425 9.89 -1.14 14.56
N PRO A 426 11.13 -0.63 14.39
CA PRO A 426 11.37 0.69 13.79
C PRO A 426 10.83 0.84 12.36
N THR A 427 10.98 -0.18 11.49
CA THR A 427 10.40 -0.14 10.13
C THR A 427 8.89 -0.05 10.17
N ARG A 428 8.23 -0.87 11.02
CA ARG A 428 6.79 -0.80 11.23
C ARG A 428 6.36 0.55 11.78
N GLN A 429 7.10 1.11 12.73
CA GLN A 429 6.83 2.43 13.31
C GLN A 429 6.97 3.55 12.25
N ALA A 430 8.00 3.51 11.42
CA ALA A 430 8.23 4.49 10.36
C ALA A 430 7.11 4.47 9.31
N ILE A 431 6.75 3.29 8.79
CA ILE A 431 5.67 3.14 7.79
C ILE A 431 4.31 3.48 8.42
N ALA A 432 4.02 3.02 9.63
CA ALA A 432 2.78 3.37 10.34
C ALA A 432 2.66 4.88 10.62
N ARG A 433 3.78 5.57 10.87
CA ARG A 433 3.80 7.03 11.03
C ARG A 433 3.52 7.75 9.72
N ILE A 434 4.07 7.31 8.59
CA ILE A 434 3.70 7.83 7.27
C ILE A 434 2.20 7.62 7.05
N ALA A 435 1.66 6.43 7.30
CA ALA A 435 0.26 6.10 7.08
C ALA A 435 -0.73 6.92 7.95
N LYS A 436 -0.34 7.29 9.18
CA LYS A 436 -1.20 8.03 10.13
C LYS A 436 -1.01 9.55 10.10
N GLU A 437 0.20 10.02 9.83
CA GLU A 437 0.58 11.44 9.93
C GLU A 437 1.05 12.05 8.61
N GLY A 438 1.54 11.25 7.66
CA GLY A 438 2.21 11.71 6.44
C GLY A 438 1.36 12.63 5.58
N ARG A 439 0.03 12.41 5.54
CA ARG A 439 -0.96 13.27 4.86
C ARG A 439 -0.83 14.75 5.25
N LYS A 440 -0.44 15.06 6.50
CA LYS A 440 -0.29 16.44 7.01
C LYS A 440 0.97 17.14 6.52
N TYR A 441 1.98 16.38 6.08
CA TYR A 441 3.33 16.86 5.78
C TYR A 441 3.72 16.64 4.30
N GLY A 442 2.78 16.20 3.45
CA GLY A 442 3.04 15.91 2.04
C GLY A 442 3.70 14.55 1.78
N VAL A 443 3.59 13.59 2.72
CA VAL A 443 4.11 12.23 2.56
C VAL A 443 3.00 11.23 2.28
N SER A 444 3.01 10.72 1.06
CA SER A 444 2.14 9.70 0.51
C SER A 444 2.75 8.31 0.70
N LEU A 445 1.92 7.27 0.69
CA LEU A 445 2.34 5.88 0.84
C LEU A 445 1.64 5.05 -0.25
N GLY A 446 2.42 4.28 -1.00
CA GLY A 446 1.94 3.29 -1.96
C GLY A 446 2.29 1.89 -1.43
N ILE A 447 1.28 1.13 -1.03
CA ILE A 447 1.45 -0.25 -0.56
C ILE A 447 1.23 -1.21 -1.71
N ILE A 448 2.17 -2.11 -1.97
CA ILE A 448 2.03 -3.17 -2.97
C ILE A 448 2.27 -4.51 -2.27
N THR A 449 1.32 -5.44 -2.38
CA THR A 449 1.48 -6.78 -1.80
C THR A 449 0.63 -7.81 -2.52
N GLN A 450 1.11 -9.06 -2.58
CA GLN A 450 0.29 -10.21 -2.97
C GLN A 450 -0.42 -10.92 -1.83
N ARG A 451 -0.11 -10.55 -0.58
CA ARG A 451 -0.62 -11.17 0.63
C ARG A 451 -1.21 -10.10 1.56
N PRO A 452 -2.39 -9.52 1.23
CA PRO A 452 -3.03 -8.52 2.08
C PRO A 452 -3.42 -9.08 3.47
N GLY A 453 -3.57 -10.39 3.63
CA GLY A 453 -3.82 -11.07 4.90
C GLY A 453 -2.62 -11.38 5.77
N GLU A 454 -1.40 -11.14 5.27
CA GLU A 454 -0.14 -11.11 6.03
C GLU A 454 0.32 -9.66 6.30
N LEU A 455 -0.45 -8.64 5.91
CA LEU A 455 -0.16 -7.23 6.10
C LEU A 455 -0.83 -6.66 7.37
N ASP A 456 -0.22 -5.68 8.03
CA ASP A 456 -0.87 -4.91 9.10
C ASP A 456 -2.15 -4.22 8.60
N GLN A 457 -3.30 -4.64 9.15
CA GLN A 457 -4.63 -4.16 8.78
C GLN A 457 -4.85 -2.69 9.14
N THR A 458 -4.12 -2.16 10.13
CA THR A 458 -4.13 -0.74 10.48
C THR A 458 -3.54 0.09 9.35
N ILE A 459 -2.48 -0.40 8.70
CA ILE A 459 -1.80 0.30 7.60
C ILE A 459 -2.60 0.14 6.31
N LEU A 460 -3.15 -1.05 6.04
CA LEU A 460 -4.05 -1.27 4.90
C LEU A 460 -5.29 -0.36 4.96
N SER A 461 -5.91 -0.23 6.14
CA SER A 461 -7.06 0.68 6.34
C SER A 461 -6.73 2.17 6.31
N GLN A 462 -5.45 2.57 6.40
CA GLN A 462 -5.05 3.95 6.09
C GLN A 462 -4.90 4.21 4.59
N CYS A 463 -4.96 3.18 3.72
CA CYS A 463 -4.93 3.36 2.28
C CYS A 463 -6.33 3.69 1.77
N SER A 464 -6.67 4.98 1.69
CA SER A 464 -8.01 5.42 1.28
C SER A 464 -8.35 5.10 -0.18
N THR A 465 -7.41 4.64 -1.00
CA THR A 465 -7.64 4.19 -2.38
C THR A 465 -7.05 2.78 -2.56
N VAL A 466 -7.81 1.84 -3.10
CA VAL A 466 -7.35 0.46 -3.28
C VAL A 466 -7.66 -0.02 -4.70
N PHE A 467 -6.66 -0.62 -5.34
CA PHE A 467 -6.77 -1.35 -6.59
C PHE A 467 -6.63 -2.85 -6.31
N ALA A 468 -7.76 -3.53 -6.23
CA ALA A 468 -7.84 -4.97 -5.98
C ALA A 468 -7.87 -5.74 -7.30
N MET A 469 -6.73 -6.29 -7.69
CA MET A 469 -6.61 -7.25 -8.81
C MET A 469 -7.01 -8.66 -8.33
N ARG A 470 -6.97 -9.66 -9.22
CA ARG A 470 -7.32 -11.05 -8.88
C ARG A 470 -6.53 -11.55 -7.66
N LEU A 471 -7.25 -12.10 -6.67
CA LEU A 471 -6.73 -12.73 -5.46
C LEU A 471 -7.24 -14.17 -5.37
N SER A 472 -6.34 -15.16 -5.38
CA SER A 472 -6.73 -16.57 -5.33
C SER A 472 -7.21 -17.06 -3.96
N ASN A 473 -6.79 -16.42 -2.87
CA ASN A 473 -7.04 -16.87 -1.49
C ASN A 473 -8.28 -16.20 -0.89
N GLU A 474 -9.22 -17.00 -0.37
CA GLU A 474 -10.46 -16.51 0.24
C GLU A 474 -10.23 -15.57 1.43
N ARG A 475 -9.20 -15.82 2.26
CA ARG A 475 -8.85 -14.95 3.39
C ARG A 475 -8.38 -13.56 2.92
N ASP A 476 -7.59 -13.53 1.84
CA ASP A 476 -7.12 -12.28 1.24
C ASP A 476 -8.28 -11.52 0.59
N GLN A 477 -9.19 -12.22 -0.10
CA GLN A 477 -10.42 -11.62 -0.63
C GLN A 477 -11.25 -11.00 0.50
N GLU A 478 -11.50 -11.74 1.58
CA GLU A 478 -12.33 -11.32 2.72
C GLU A 478 -11.81 -10.06 3.42
N ILE A 479 -10.49 -9.90 3.47
CA ILE A 479 -9.86 -8.69 4.00
C ILE A 479 -10.12 -7.47 3.09
N ILE A 480 -10.08 -7.66 1.78
CA ILE A 480 -10.48 -6.61 0.82
C ILE A 480 -12.00 -6.36 0.88
N ARG A 481 -12.84 -7.36 1.15
CA ARG A 481 -14.29 -7.16 1.39
C ARG A 481 -14.54 -6.24 2.58
N LYS A 482 -13.80 -6.40 3.67
CA LYS A 482 -13.90 -5.58 4.89
C LYS A 482 -13.31 -4.18 4.75
N ALA A 483 -12.46 -3.95 3.74
CA ALA A 483 -11.90 -2.63 3.42
C ALA A 483 -12.82 -1.81 2.50
N LEU A 484 -13.80 -2.43 1.84
CA LEU A 484 -14.84 -1.74 1.10
C LEU A 484 -15.87 -1.11 2.06
N PRO A 485 -16.43 0.07 1.73
CA PRO A 485 -17.56 0.62 2.49
C PRO A 485 -18.75 -0.35 2.53
N ASP A 486 -19.49 -0.39 3.64
CA ASP A 486 -20.56 -1.38 3.92
C ASP A 486 -21.65 -1.52 2.83
N GLY A 487 -21.83 -0.51 1.99
CA GLY A 487 -22.66 -0.65 0.78
C GLY A 487 -22.12 -1.74 -0.15
N SER A 488 -20.83 -1.62 -0.52
CA SER A 488 -20.22 -2.12 -1.76
C SER A 488 -19.75 -3.56 -1.75
N LEU A 489 -20.39 -4.37 -0.90
CA LEU A 489 -20.31 -5.83 -0.90
C LEU A 489 -20.62 -6.42 -2.28
N SER A 490 -21.43 -5.74 -3.10
CA SER A 490 -21.72 -6.10 -4.49
C SER A 490 -20.48 -6.26 -5.36
N ALA A 491 -19.45 -5.43 -5.18
CA ALA A 491 -18.23 -5.50 -5.95
C ALA A 491 -17.38 -6.75 -5.59
N THR A 492 -17.59 -7.32 -4.40
CA THR A 492 -16.71 -8.36 -3.85
C THR A 492 -16.86 -9.74 -4.47
N SER A 493 -18.03 -10.04 -5.06
CA SER A 493 -18.29 -11.31 -5.74
C SER A 493 -17.43 -11.50 -6.99
N PHE A 494 -16.91 -10.40 -7.55
CA PHE A 494 -16.08 -10.44 -8.76
C PHE A 494 -14.60 -10.68 -8.48
N ILE A 495 -14.09 -10.51 -7.25
CA ILE A 495 -12.62 -10.55 -6.94
C ILE A 495 -11.96 -11.86 -7.42
N SER A 496 -12.68 -12.98 -7.36
CA SER A 496 -12.22 -14.30 -7.83
C SER A 496 -12.29 -14.49 -9.35
N SER A 497 -13.11 -13.71 -10.06
CA SER A 497 -13.37 -13.80 -11.52
C SER A 497 -12.78 -12.64 -12.33
N ILE A 498 -11.91 -11.83 -11.72
CA ILE A 498 -11.16 -10.75 -12.38
C ILE A 498 -10.15 -11.33 -13.39
N GLY A 499 -10.11 -10.79 -14.61
CA GLY A 499 -9.09 -11.16 -15.61
C GLY A 499 -7.69 -10.59 -15.30
N ASN A 500 -6.66 -11.10 -15.97
CA ASN A 500 -5.32 -10.49 -15.86
C ASN A 500 -5.35 -9.04 -16.38
N GLY A 501 -4.72 -8.10 -15.67
CA GLY A 501 -4.74 -6.67 -16.00
C GLY A 501 -6.05 -5.94 -15.66
N GLU A 502 -7.04 -6.63 -15.09
CA GLU A 502 -8.24 -6.02 -14.51
C GLU A 502 -8.11 -5.82 -12.99
N ALA A 503 -8.88 -4.88 -12.46
CA ALA A 503 -8.98 -4.59 -11.04
C ALA A 503 -10.38 -4.08 -10.67
N ILE A 504 -10.77 -4.28 -9.42
CA ILE A 504 -11.79 -3.45 -8.76
C ILE A 504 -11.04 -2.29 -8.11
N ALA A 505 -11.36 -1.08 -8.54
CA ALA A 505 -10.79 0.14 -8.02
C ALA A 505 -11.84 0.85 -7.14
N PHE A 506 -11.48 1.20 -5.91
CA PHE A 506 -12.38 1.84 -4.95
C PHE A 506 -11.65 2.80 -4.01
N GLY A 507 -12.41 3.67 -3.34
CA GLY A 507 -11.90 4.60 -2.34
C GLY A 507 -11.90 6.07 -2.77
N GLU A 508 -11.30 6.95 -1.96
CA GLU A 508 -11.49 8.42 -2.02
C GLU A 508 -10.90 9.13 -3.26
N ALA A 509 -10.14 8.43 -4.11
CA ALA A 509 -9.68 8.93 -5.40
C ALA A 509 -10.61 8.54 -6.57
N ILE A 510 -11.68 7.79 -6.30
CA ILE A 510 -12.56 7.15 -7.28
C ILE A 510 -14.02 7.47 -6.91
N ALA A 511 -14.79 7.99 -7.86
CA ALA A 511 -16.14 8.49 -7.57
C ALA A 511 -17.13 7.38 -7.17
N VAL A 512 -17.04 6.22 -7.81
CA VAL A 512 -17.88 5.03 -7.59
C VAL A 512 -17.00 3.79 -7.76
N PRO A 513 -17.07 2.78 -6.85
CA PRO A 513 -16.34 1.53 -6.99
C PRO A 513 -16.57 0.89 -8.37
N MET A 514 -15.49 0.62 -9.10
CA MET A 514 -15.57 0.22 -10.50
C MET A 514 -14.68 -0.97 -10.82
N ARG A 515 -15.18 -1.89 -11.65
CA ARG A 515 -14.37 -2.91 -12.31
C ARG A 515 -13.79 -2.30 -13.57
N MET A 516 -12.47 -2.26 -13.67
CA MET A 516 -11.76 -1.64 -14.78
C MET A 516 -10.61 -2.51 -15.27
N ARG A 517 -10.20 -2.29 -16.52
CA ARG A 517 -8.95 -2.77 -17.10
C ARG A 517 -7.99 -1.60 -17.23
N PHE A 518 -6.76 -1.75 -16.73
CA PHE A 518 -5.74 -0.71 -16.86
C PHE A 518 -5.34 -0.47 -18.32
N ASP A 519 -4.98 0.78 -18.65
CA ASP A 519 -4.39 1.11 -19.95
C ASP A 519 -3.11 0.30 -20.19
N ARG A 520 -2.88 -0.11 -21.46
CA ARG A 520 -1.63 -0.76 -21.84
C ARG A 520 -0.48 0.23 -21.78
N VAL A 521 0.46 -0.03 -20.88
CA VAL A 521 1.74 0.68 -20.76
C VAL A 521 2.64 0.37 -21.97
N ALA A 522 3.39 1.36 -22.45
CA ALA A 522 4.31 1.17 -23.58
C ALA A 522 5.43 0.16 -23.23
N PRO A 523 5.97 -0.63 -24.17
CA PRO A 523 6.99 -1.66 -23.87
C PRO A 523 8.28 -1.16 -23.20
N GLN A 524 8.60 0.12 -23.35
CA GLN A 524 9.73 0.81 -22.74
C GLN A 524 9.45 1.31 -21.30
N GLN A 525 8.18 1.27 -20.88
CA GLN A 525 7.69 1.66 -19.55
C GLN A 525 7.19 0.45 -18.74
N LEU A 526 7.29 -0.77 -19.29
CA LEU A 526 6.98 -1.98 -18.56
C LEU A 526 8.06 -2.27 -17.50
N PRO A 527 7.68 -2.73 -16.30
CA PRO A 527 8.63 -3.30 -15.35
C PRO A 527 9.27 -4.56 -15.96
N LYS A 528 10.52 -4.81 -15.60
CA LYS A 528 11.29 -5.96 -16.06
C LYS A 528 12.17 -6.43 -14.92
N ALA A 529 11.91 -7.64 -14.43
CA ALA A 529 12.85 -8.31 -13.53
C ALA A 529 14.20 -8.46 -14.24
N SER A 530 15.29 -8.14 -13.53
CA SER A 530 16.66 -8.30 -14.01
C SER A 530 17.04 -9.78 -14.05
N GLY A 531 16.47 -10.52 -15.01
CA GLY A 531 16.58 -11.97 -15.12
C GLY A 531 15.50 -12.64 -15.98
N SER A 532 14.41 -11.96 -16.36
CA SER A 532 13.31 -12.59 -17.11
C SER A 532 13.54 -12.78 -18.62
N THR A 533 14.79 -12.68 -19.08
CA THR A 533 15.22 -13.44 -20.26
C THR A 533 15.77 -14.78 -19.79
N LEU A 534 14.86 -15.73 -19.54
CA LEU A 534 15.15 -17.15 -19.75
C LEU A 534 15.44 -17.33 -21.24
N ALA A 535 16.68 -17.00 -21.65
CA ALA A 535 17.28 -17.74 -22.75
C ALA A 535 17.22 -19.22 -22.32
N PRO A 536 16.72 -20.14 -23.16
CA PRO A 536 16.76 -21.55 -22.82
C PRO A 536 18.21 -21.95 -22.64
N SER A 537 18.64 -22.14 -21.39
CA SER A 537 19.96 -22.68 -21.09
C SER A 537 20.00 -24.09 -21.68
N PRO A 538 20.98 -24.44 -22.53
CA PRO A 538 21.11 -25.79 -23.05
C PRO A 538 21.50 -26.80 -21.94
N ASP A 539 21.78 -26.30 -20.74
CA ASP A 539 22.30 -27.04 -19.61
C ASP A 539 21.20 -27.82 -18.88
N MET A 540 21.01 -29.05 -19.34
CA MET A 540 20.50 -30.16 -18.53
C MET A 540 21.35 -30.33 -17.25
N PRO A 541 20.83 -30.98 -16.19
CA PRO A 541 21.58 -31.19 -14.93
C PRO A 541 22.97 -31.80 -15.11
N ASP A 542 23.15 -32.65 -16.13
CA ASP A 542 24.40 -33.33 -16.48
C ASP A 542 25.50 -32.40 -17.03
N ASN A 543 25.16 -31.15 -17.38
CA ASN A 543 26.06 -30.19 -18.04
C ASN A 543 26.53 -29.06 -17.11
N ILE A 544 26.10 -29.06 -15.84
CA ILE A 544 26.43 -28.03 -14.85
C ILE A 544 27.82 -28.29 -14.25
N ASP A 545 28.78 -27.38 -14.44
CA ASP A 545 30.08 -27.49 -13.76
C ASP A 545 29.93 -27.23 -12.25
N LEU A 546 29.79 -28.34 -11.52
CA LEU A 546 29.78 -28.37 -10.05
C LEU A 546 31.02 -27.68 -9.45
N THR A 547 32.16 -27.64 -10.14
CA THR A 547 33.38 -26.96 -9.67
C THR A 547 33.16 -25.46 -9.61
N GLU A 548 32.56 -24.87 -10.64
CA GLU A 548 32.22 -23.45 -10.68
C GLU A 548 31.09 -23.11 -9.71
N VAL A 549 30.05 -23.95 -9.62
CA VAL A 549 28.97 -23.78 -8.63
C VAL A 549 29.53 -23.83 -7.21
N ILE A 550 30.40 -24.81 -6.89
CA ILE A 550 31.05 -24.92 -5.58
C ILE A 550 32.03 -23.76 -5.33
N ALA A 551 32.72 -23.26 -6.37
CA ALA A 551 33.55 -22.06 -6.24
C ALA A 551 32.72 -20.81 -5.90
N ARG A 552 31.54 -20.65 -6.53
CA ARG A 552 30.57 -19.59 -6.19
C ARG A 552 29.97 -19.79 -4.79
N MET A 553 29.64 -21.01 -4.38
CA MET A 553 29.19 -21.33 -3.01
C MET A 553 30.27 -21.10 -1.94
N ARG A 554 31.55 -21.19 -2.30
CA ARG A 554 32.69 -20.92 -1.40
C ARG A 554 33.09 -19.45 -1.37
N ALA A 555 32.74 -18.68 -2.41
CA ALA A 555 32.79 -17.23 -2.34
C ALA A 555 31.68 -16.74 -1.39
N SER A 556 31.97 -15.74 -0.56
CA SER A 556 31.04 -15.24 0.47
C SER A 556 29.86 -14.42 -0.08
N ALA A 557 29.59 -14.51 -1.38
CA ALA A 557 28.46 -13.88 -2.04
C ALA A 557 27.27 -14.85 -2.04
N GLU A 558 26.15 -14.43 -1.45
CA GLU A 558 24.89 -15.16 -1.62
C GLU A 558 24.50 -15.17 -3.10
N PRO A 559 24.06 -16.31 -3.66
CA PRO A 559 23.58 -16.34 -5.05
C PRO A 559 22.33 -15.46 -5.18
N ASP A 560 22.19 -14.76 -6.31
CA ASP A 560 20.96 -14.02 -6.62
C ASP A 560 19.82 -15.00 -6.91
N ILE A 561 19.09 -15.34 -5.85
CA ILE A 561 17.94 -16.23 -5.88
C ILE A 561 16.64 -15.53 -6.30
N SER A 562 16.66 -14.27 -6.77
CA SER A 562 15.44 -13.57 -7.20
C SER A 562 14.70 -14.32 -8.31
N SER A 563 15.44 -14.80 -9.31
CA SER A 563 14.95 -15.64 -10.40
C SER A 563 14.41 -16.99 -9.90
N PHE A 564 15.17 -17.68 -9.04
CA PHE A 564 14.80 -18.98 -8.49
C PHE A 564 13.58 -18.92 -7.56
N GLN A 565 13.45 -17.86 -6.74
CA GLN A 565 12.27 -17.62 -5.91
C GLN A 565 11.02 -17.39 -6.76
N GLN A 566 11.13 -16.72 -7.91
CA GLN A 566 10.01 -16.57 -8.84
C GLN A 566 9.65 -17.92 -9.48
N SER A 567 10.62 -18.70 -9.98
CA SER A 567 10.34 -20.01 -10.59
C SER A 567 9.78 -21.03 -9.58
N PHE A 568 10.30 -21.05 -8.34
CA PHE A 568 9.81 -21.96 -7.30
C PHE A 568 8.38 -21.63 -6.87
N LYS A 569 8.05 -20.33 -6.70
CA LYS A 569 6.67 -19.88 -6.43
C LYS A 569 5.69 -20.19 -7.56
N ILE A 570 6.15 -20.33 -8.81
CA ILE A 570 5.35 -20.76 -9.96
C ILE A 570 5.16 -22.29 -9.90
N ALA A 571 6.25 -23.05 -9.71
CA ALA A 571 6.23 -24.51 -9.69
C ALA A 571 5.40 -25.10 -8.53
N GLU A 572 5.48 -24.54 -7.31
CA GLU A 572 4.63 -24.94 -6.17
C GLU A 572 3.12 -24.75 -6.46
N GLN A 573 2.76 -23.84 -7.38
CA GLN A 573 1.36 -23.56 -7.73
C GLN A 573 0.85 -24.42 -8.89
N GLU A 574 1.73 -24.88 -9.78
CA GLU A 574 1.36 -25.86 -10.82
C GLU A 574 1.17 -27.27 -10.26
N ALA A 575 1.87 -27.62 -9.18
CA ALA A 575 1.68 -28.88 -8.44
C ALA A 575 0.30 -29.04 -7.76
N TYR A 576 -0.55 -28.00 -7.76
CA TYR A 576 -1.92 -28.05 -7.23
C TYR A 576 -2.97 -27.65 -8.29
N ARG A 577 -2.88 -28.24 -9.49
CA ARG A 577 -4.00 -28.34 -10.42
C ARG A 577 -4.65 -29.72 -10.33
N PRO A 578 -5.97 -29.82 -10.11
CA PRO A 578 -6.71 -31.04 -10.43
C PRO A 578 -6.75 -31.17 -11.96
N ASP A 579 -6.31 -32.31 -12.49
CA ASP A 579 -6.38 -32.58 -13.94
C ASP A 579 -7.82 -32.56 -14.43
N LEU A 580 -8.15 -31.52 -15.21
CA LEU A 580 -9.32 -31.44 -16.07
C LEU A 580 -8.83 -31.13 -17.48
N ASP A 581 -8.48 -32.17 -18.22
CA ASP A 581 -8.84 -32.37 -19.63
C ASP A 581 -8.23 -33.67 -20.15
N ARG A 582 -9.08 -34.70 -20.33
CA ARG A 582 -8.69 -35.93 -21.03
C ARG A 582 -9.87 -36.46 -21.84
N ALA A 583 -10.01 -35.94 -23.04
CA ALA A 583 -10.88 -36.48 -24.08
C ALA A 583 -10.04 -37.00 -25.25
N ASP A 584 -10.42 -38.19 -25.73
CA ASP A 584 -10.13 -38.77 -27.05
C ASP A 584 -8.68 -38.92 -27.52
N PHE A 585 -8.07 -40.05 -27.15
CA PHE A 585 -7.32 -40.86 -28.11
C PHE A 585 -7.71 -42.33 -27.99
N ALA A 586 -7.97 -42.97 -29.14
CA ALA A 586 -8.56 -44.31 -29.23
C ALA A 586 -7.58 -45.43 -28.84
N GLU A 587 -8.12 -46.52 -28.27
CA GLU A 587 -7.38 -47.74 -27.99
C GLU A 587 -7.05 -48.56 -29.25
N PRO A 588 -5.79 -49.01 -29.42
CA PRO A 588 -5.47 -50.23 -30.14
C PRO A 588 -5.13 -51.36 -29.15
N SER A 589 -5.87 -52.45 -29.23
CA SER A 589 -5.63 -53.65 -28.43
C SER A 589 -4.35 -54.38 -28.87
N PHE A 590 -3.52 -54.80 -27.91
CA PHE A 590 -2.45 -55.77 -28.16
C PHE A 590 -2.34 -56.84 -27.07
N THR A 591 -2.12 -58.06 -27.53
CA THR A 591 -2.12 -59.31 -26.77
C THR A 591 -0.78 -59.62 -26.09
N SER A 592 -0.84 -60.44 -25.05
CA SER A 592 0.30 -60.89 -24.24
C SER A 592 1.27 -61.83 -24.97
N ALA A 593 2.57 -61.65 -24.70
CA ALA A 593 3.65 -62.63 -24.89
C ALA A 593 4.82 -62.29 -23.92
N PRO A 594 5.71 -63.23 -23.57
CA PRO A 594 6.33 -63.24 -22.24
C PRO A 594 7.74 -62.61 -22.14
N ILE A 595 8.10 -62.24 -20.90
CA ILE A 595 9.45 -61.81 -20.49
C ILE A 595 10.38 -63.03 -20.43
N ILE A 596 11.59 -62.88 -20.98
CA ILE A 596 12.68 -63.85 -20.86
C ILE A 596 13.73 -63.27 -19.91
N GLU A 597 13.98 -63.93 -18.78
CA GLU A 597 15.07 -63.60 -17.87
C GLU A 597 16.41 -64.19 -18.35
N PRO A 598 17.54 -63.48 -18.16
CA PRO A 598 18.87 -64.04 -18.30
C PRO A 598 19.40 -64.62 -16.97
N ASP A 599 19.76 -65.90 -16.99
CA ASP A 599 20.39 -66.65 -15.89
C ASP A 599 21.96 -66.52 -15.96
N PRO A 600 22.80 -67.04 -15.04
CA PRO A 600 23.68 -66.19 -14.21
C PRO A 600 25.18 -66.56 -14.31
N VAL A 601 26.00 -66.14 -13.32
CA VAL A 601 27.08 -66.92 -12.62
C VAL A 601 28.37 -66.10 -12.28
N ARG A 602 28.60 -65.91 -10.96
CA ARG A 602 29.89 -65.75 -10.21
C ARG A 602 30.78 -64.51 -10.49
N SER A 603 31.64 -64.06 -9.57
CA SER A 603 32.18 -64.66 -8.32
C SER A 603 32.48 -63.67 -7.18
N ASP A 604 32.17 -64.09 -5.95
CA ASP A 604 32.96 -63.98 -4.70
C ASP A 604 33.73 -62.70 -4.31
N ALA A 605 33.36 -62.10 -3.16
CA ALA A 605 34.30 -61.86 -2.05
C ALA A 605 33.60 -61.53 -0.70
N TRP A 606 33.88 -62.35 0.31
CA TRP A 606 33.38 -62.33 1.69
C TRP A 606 33.79 -61.11 2.55
N ARG A 607 32.92 -60.63 3.44
CA ARG A 607 33.04 -60.83 4.92
C ARG A 607 31.93 -60.16 5.78
N GLN A 608 31.06 -61.03 6.32
CA GLN A 608 30.47 -61.09 7.67
C GLN A 608 30.20 -59.82 8.52
N GLU A 609 28.94 -59.76 8.98
CA GLU A 609 28.40 -58.95 10.09
C GLU A 609 28.92 -59.38 11.49
N PRO A 610 28.36 -58.81 12.59
CA PRO A 610 27.35 -59.63 13.30
C PRO A 610 26.06 -58.91 13.73
N GLN A 611 24.92 -59.47 13.29
CA GLN A 611 23.83 -60.07 14.12
C GLN A 611 23.19 -59.22 15.25
N ARG A 612 21.86 -59.15 15.39
CA ARG A 612 20.95 -60.30 15.65
C ARG A 612 19.46 -60.02 15.37
N PHE A 613 18.79 -60.99 14.72
CA PHE A 613 17.52 -61.68 15.08
C PHE A 613 16.35 -60.87 15.72
N THR A 614 15.04 -61.03 15.44
CA THR A 614 14.15 -61.87 14.55
C THR A 614 12.68 -61.47 14.89
N ALA A 615 11.57 -61.80 14.21
CA ALA A 615 11.25 -62.45 12.93
C ALA A 615 9.76 -62.22 12.57
N SER A 616 9.45 -62.38 11.27
CA SER A 616 8.21 -62.91 10.65
C SER A 616 6.79 -62.44 11.05
N LEU A 617 6.07 -61.98 10.02
CA LEU A 617 4.61 -62.04 9.86
C LEU A 617 4.32 -62.40 8.39
N ASP A 618 3.35 -63.29 8.14
CA ASP A 618 2.53 -63.43 6.90
C ASP A 618 1.83 -64.81 6.84
N PRO A 619 0.78 -65.04 6.00
CA PRO A 619 -0.38 -64.18 5.71
C PRO A 619 -1.72 -65.00 5.63
N GLN A 620 -2.76 -64.48 4.92
CA GLN A 620 -3.94 -65.15 4.27
C GLN A 620 -5.39 -64.82 4.77
N PRO A 621 -6.44 -64.95 3.91
CA PRO A 621 -7.57 -63.99 3.80
C PRO A 621 -8.99 -64.60 4.08
N PRO A 622 -10.13 -63.87 3.85
CA PRO A 622 -11.43 -64.20 4.45
C PRO A 622 -12.60 -64.62 3.53
N GLU A 623 -13.62 -65.25 4.14
CA GLU A 623 -15.08 -65.26 3.81
C GLU A 623 -15.88 -65.71 5.07
N SER A 624 -17.21 -65.70 5.25
CA SER A 624 -18.36 -65.48 4.33
C SER A 624 -19.58 -64.74 4.97
N LEU A 625 -20.73 -65.41 5.16
CA LEU A 625 -22.11 -64.88 5.40
C LEU A 625 -22.94 -65.86 6.31
N PRO A 626 -24.19 -65.60 6.83
CA PRO A 626 -25.28 -64.75 6.30
C PRO A 626 -26.23 -64.03 7.34
N ARG A 627 -27.52 -63.82 6.97
CA ARG A 627 -28.46 -62.71 7.34
C ARG A 627 -29.54 -62.97 8.41
N THR A 628 -30.09 -61.89 9.00
CA THR A 628 -31.53 -61.52 9.30
C THR A 628 -31.57 -60.17 10.09
N ALA A 629 -32.63 -59.34 10.26
CA ALA A 629 -33.98 -59.14 9.69
C ALA A 629 -34.47 -57.66 9.93
N GLU A 630 -35.79 -57.38 9.97
CA GLU A 630 -36.48 -56.05 9.84
C GLU A 630 -37.32 -55.60 11.08
N ALA A 631 -37.79 -54.35 11.30
CA ALA A 631 -37.58 -53.06 10.58
C ALA A 631 -37.60 -51.73 11.45
N PRO A 632 -38.70 -50.95 11.69
CA PRO A 632 -38.59 -49.50 11.40
C PRO A 632 -38.95 -48.44 12.49
N ARG A 633 -38.16 -47.33 12.49
CA ARG A 633 -38.47 -45.88 12.76
C ARG A 633 -39.17 -45.46 14.10
N PRO A 634 -38.78 -44.32 14.73
CA PRO A 634 -39.01 -42.96 14.19
C PRO A 634 -37.91 -41.90 14.43
N ALA A 635 -38.15 -40.67 13.96
CA ALA A 635 -37.23 -39.54 13.95
C ALA A 635 -37.22 -38.68 15.23
N GLN A 636 -36.13 -37.96 15.49
CA GLN A 636 -36.04 -36.89 16.49
C GLN A 636 -35.21 -35.68 15.98
N SER A 637 -35.52 -34.51 16.56
CA SER A 637 -35.17 -33.15 16.12
C SER A 637 -33.73 -32.69 16.44
N PRO A 638 -33.21 -31.60 15.84
CA PRO A 638 -31.84 -31.13 16.07
C PRO A 638 -31.62 -30.54 17.47
N LEU A 639 -30.41 -30.73 18.00
CA LEU A 639 -29.97 -30.27 19.33
C LEU A 639 -29.83 -28.74 19.40
N ALA A 640 -30.31 -28.16 20.50
CA ALA A 640 -30.20 -26.73 20.80
C ALA A 640 -28.86 -26.38 21.49
N ALA A 641 -28.42 -25.13 21.29
CA ALA A 641 -27.23 -24.57 21.94
C ALA A 641 -27.48 -24.28 23.45
N PRO A 642 -26.43 -24.32 24.30
CA PRO A 642 -26.56 -23.99 25.72
C PRO A 642 -26.79 -22.48 25.96
N PRO A 643 -27.46 -22.10 27.06
CA PRO A 643 -27.77 -20.70 27.37
C PRO A 643 -26.54 -19.92 27.88
N ILE A 644 -26.52 -18.61 27.59
CA ILE A 644 -25.50 -17.66 28.03
C ILE A 644 -25.89 -17.08 29.39
N GLU A 645 -25.01 -17.14 30.39
CA GLU A 645 -25.22 -16.47 31.68
C GLU A 645 -24.89 -14.96 31.61
N PRO A 646 -25.64 -14.10 32.33
CA PRO A 646 -25.38 -12.66 32.34
C PRO A 646 -24.19 -12.27 33.24
N TYR A 647 -23.41 -11.32 32.75
CA TYR A 647 -22.16 -10.79 33.33
C TYR A 647 -22.31 -10.29 34.79
N ARG A 648 -21.38 -10.67 35.68
CA ARG A 648 -21.33 -10.19 37.08
C ARG A 648 -20.21 -9.16 37.30
N PRO A 649 -20.44 -8.06 38.05
CA PRO A 649 -19.45 -6.98 38.19
C PRO A 649 -18.18 -7.28 39.00
N GLU A 650 -18.01 -8.51 39.52
CA GLU A 650 -17.01 -8.83 40.56
C GLU A 650 -15.72 -9.45 40.00
N MET A 651 -15.54 -9.43 38.67
CA MET A 651 -14.39 -10.04 37.96
C MET A 651 -13.17 -9.10 37.78
N LEU A 652 -13.01 -8.06 38.61
CA LEU A 652 -11.84 -7.18 38.57
C LEU A 652 -10.96 -7.35 39.81
N PRO A 653 -9.65 -7.63 39.67
CA PRO A 653 -8.74 -7.75 40.80
C PRO A 653 -8.43 -6.37 41.40
N GLY A 654 -8.79 -6.18 42.66
CA GLY A 654 -8.48 -4.95 43.41
C GLY A 654 -7.25 -5.09 44.31
N THR A 655 -6.52 -3.99 44.50
CA THR A 655 -5.53 -3.83 45.58
C THR A 655 -6.08 -2.89 46.65
N ALA A 656 -6.12 -3.33 47.91
CA ALA A 656 -6.53 -2.56 49.09
C ALA A 656 -5.47 -1.50 49.48
N SER A 657 -5.63 -0.60 50.47
CA SER A 657 -6.58 -0.49 51.60
C SER A 657 -6.61 0.96 52.15
N GLY A 658 -7.62 1.39 52.92
CA GLY A 658 -7.63 2.79 53.41
C GLY A 658 -8.75 3.36 54.31
N THR A 659 -9.37 2.60 55.22
CA THR A 659 -10.07 3.06 56.46
C THR A 659 -11.30 4.02 56.46
N LEU A 660 -12.24 3.68 57.38
CA LEU A 660 -13.25 4.50 58.10
C LEU A 660 -14.62 4.84 57.44
N ALA A 661 -15.66 4.86 58.29
CA ALA A 661 -17.09 5.03 58.03
C ALA A 661 -17.74 5.80 59.21
N PRO A 662 -19.07 6.12 59.27
CA PRO A 662 -20.15 6.09 58.27
C PRO A 662 -20.98 7.41 58.14
N ARG A 663 -22.00 7.38 57.26
CA ARG A 663 -23.28 8.19 57.10
C ARG A 663 -23.75 9.16 58.23
N PRO A 664 -24.64 10.17 57.97
CA PRO A 664 -25.71 10.17 56.94
C PRO A 664 -26.00 11.47 56.14
N GLU A 665 -26.91 11.35 55.16
CA GLU A 665 -27.62 12.44 54.45
C GLU A 665 -28.81 12.98 55.30
N PRO A 666 -29.47 14.14 55.02
CA PRO A 666 -30.42 14.19 53.87
C PRO A 666 -30.82 15.58 53.28
N THR A 667 -31.70 15.51 52.26
CA THR A 667 -32.76 16.46 51.82
C THR A 667 -32.47 17.68 50.93
N SER A 668 -33.15 17.68 49.75
CA SER A 668 -33.80 18.79 49.00
C SER A 668 -33.02 20.07 48.63
N GLY A 669 -33.25 20.73 47.48
CA GLY A 669 -34.20 20.52 46.38
C GLY A 669 -34.27 21.78 45.50
N PHE A 670 -35.07 21.73 44.41
CA PHE A 670 -35.36 22.80 43.42
C PHE A 670 -34.40 23.05 42.23
N ARG A 671 -35.05 23.16 41.06
CA ARG A 671 -34.61 23.60 39.72
C ARG A 671 -35.37 24.93 39.39
N PRO A 672 -35.31 25.53 38.17
CA PRO A 672 -34.14 26.09 37.47
C PRO A 672 -34.42 27.48 36.79
N ALA A 673 -33.38 28.06 36.19
CA ALA A 673 -33.34 28.85 34.94
C ALA A 673 -34.31 30.03 34.63
N SER A 674 -33.72 31.23 34.49
CA SER A 674 -33.89 32.20 33.37
C SER A 674 -32.69 33.15 33.41
N ALA A 675 -31.97 33.56 32.35
CA ALA A 675 -32.24 33.98 30.97
C ALA A 675 -32.26 35.53 30.81
N TYR A 676 -31.57 35.99 29.75
CA TYR A 676 -31.43 37.36 29.23
C TYR A 676 -30.44 38.36 29.85
N ALA A 677 -29.79 39.10 28.95
CA ALA A 677 -28.74 40.10 29.20
C ALA A 677 -29.26 41.53 28.94
N GLY A 678 -28.72 42.53 29.63
CA GLY A 678 -29.09 43.94 29.43
C GLY A 678 -28.23 44.97 30.19
N ARG A 679 -27.27 45.57 29.46
CA ARG A 679 -26.64 46.92 29.60
C ARG A 679 -26.63 47.66 30.97
N ARG A 680 -25.41 48.04 31.42
CA ARG A 680 -24.84 49.42 31.60
C ARG A 680 -25.83 50.56 31.94
N LEU A 681 -25.59 51.55 32.85
CA LEU A 681 -24.43 52.32 33.38
C LEU A 681 -24.98 53.17 34.60
N PRO A 682 -24.36 54.24 35.20
CA PRO A 682 -23.12 55.00 34.95
C PRO A 682 -22.15 55.03 36.19
N ASP A 683 -21.03 55.76 36.23
CA ASP A 683 -20.90 57.22 36.39
C ASP A 683 -19.79 57.89 35.55
N ALA A 684 -19.90 59.22 35.37
CA ALA A 684 -18.99 60.11 34.64
C ALA A 684 -18.18 61.02 35.60
N ASN A 685 -17.00 61.55 35.26
CA ASN A 685 -16.79 62.77 34.45
C ASN A 685 -15.30 62.82 33.98
N THR A 686 -14.94 62.97 32.68
CA THR A 686 -14.98 64.18 31.80
C THR A 686 -14.04 65.31 32.27
N LEU A 687 -13.24 66.04 31.48
CA LEU A 687 -13.09 66.31 30.01
C LEU A 687 -11.57 66.29 29.64
N PHE A 688 -11.03 66.53 28.43
CA PHE A 688 -11.56 66.87 27.08
C PHE A 688 -10.69 66.21 25.94
N ALA A 689 -10.34 66.90 24.84
CA ALA A 689 -9.63 66.32 23.67
C ALA A 689 -8.71 67.30 22.88
N ALA A 690 -7.70 66.77 22.15
CA ALA A 690 -7.28 67.17 20.77
C ALA A 690 -5.99 66.45 20.29
N ALA A 691 -5.86 66.21 18.98
CA ALA A 691 -4.64 65.74 18.26
C ALA A 691 -4.11 66.90 17.36
N PRO A 692 -2.95 66.85 16.61
CA PRO A 692 -2.13 65.69 16.21
C PRO A 692 -0.57 65.86 16.27
N SER A 693 0.15 64.92 15.62
CA SER A 693 1.60 64.76 15.34
C SER A 693 2.51 66.01 15.21
N PRO A 694 3.84 65.91 15.48
CA PRO A 694 4.81 65.55 14.41
C PRO A 694 6.08 64.77 14.86
N ALA A 695 7.09 64.66 13.96
CA ALA A 695 8.18 63.69 13.97
C ALA A 695 9.61 64.22 14.34
N VAL A 696 10.48 63.29 14.78
CA VAL A 696 11.93 63.06 14.48
C VAL A 696 12.83 64.28 14.16
N PRO A 697 13.95 64.48 14.90
CA PRO A 697 15.28 64.07 14.37
C PRO A 697 16.29 63.49 15.40
N PRO A 698 17.29 62.69 14.96
CA PRO A 698 18.32 62.07 15.82
C PRO A 698 19.60 62.92 15.99
N LYS A 699 20.45 62.55 16.96
CA LYS A 699 21.80 63.13 17.18
C LYS A 699 22.94 62.12 16.88
N ARG A 700 24.11 62.69 16.60
CA ARG A 700 25.30 62.10 15.96
C ARG A 700 26.23 61.25 16.86
N ASP A 701 27.01 60.45 16.15
CA ASP A 701 28.24 59.71 16.49
C ASP A 701 29.34 60.51 17.24
N THR A 702 30.22 59.78 17.95
CA THR A 702 31.65 59.52 17.58
C THR A 702 32.48 59.11 18.82
N GLY A 703 33.54 58.28 18.66
CA GLY A 703 34.35 57.91 19.83
C GLY A 703 35.52 56.93 19.72
N MET A 704 36.08 56.59 18.55
CA MET A 704 37.38 55.90 18.45
C MET A 704 38.28 56.58 17.42
N SER A 705 39.57 56.70 17.74
CA SER A 705 40.49 57.66 17.10
C SER A 705 41.27 57.10 15.92
N LEU A 706 41.50 57.99 14.94
CA LEU A 706 42.43 57.80 13.83
C LEU A 706 43.89 57.71 14.29
N ARG A 707 44.66 56.79 13.70
CA ARG A 707 46.02 57.04 13.20
C ARG A 707 46.27 56.24 11.92
N GLU A 708 47.16 56.78 11.08
CA GLU A 708 47.67 56.24 9.81
C GLU A 708 46.66 56.31 8.63
N SER A 709 46.71 57.34 7.75
CA SER A 709 47.76 57.69 6.76
C SER A 709 47.60 56.87 5.45
N ILE A 710 46.75 57.28 4.50
CA ILE A 710 47.01 58.27 3.42
C ILE A 710 47.32 57.61 2.06
N LEU A 711 46.64 58.11 1.01
CA LEU A 711 46.85 57.99 -0.46
C LEU A 711 46.26 56.82 -1.31
N LYS A 712 45.48 57.27 -2.31
CA LYS A 712 45.28 56.77 -3.70
C LYS A 712 44.38 55.55 -3.99
N LYS A 713 43.14 55.88 -4.39
CA LYS A 713 42.45 55.23 -5.53
C LYS A 713 43.14 55.62 -6.87
N PRO A 714 42.87 54.91 -7.98
CA PRO A 714 41.74 55.28 -8.85
C PRO A 714 40.77 54.13 -9.17
N LEU A 715 39.56 54.53 -9.59
CA LEU A 715 38.59 53.68 -10.29
C LEU A 715 38.91 53.65 -11.79
N GLY A 716 38.43 52.65 -12.53
CA GLY A 716 38.25 52.79 -13.99
C GLY A 716 38.32 51.49 -14.79
N GLY A 717 37.16 50.96 -15.16
CA GLY A 717 37.00 49.87 -16.12
C GLY A 717 35.59 49.88 -16.69
N LEU A 718 35.37 50.67 -17.75
CA LEU A 718 34.14 50.65 -18.56
C LEU A 718 34.04 49.30 -19.29
N LYS A 719 32.84 48.70 -19.44
CA LYS A 719 32.00 48.74 -20.66
C LYS A 719 32.81 48.55 -21.96
N ASP A 720 32.47 47.60 -22.83
CA ASP A 720 31.12 47.12 -23.17
C ASP A 720 30.75 45.69 -22.71
#